data_AF-A0A496C2Y0-F1
#
_entry.id   AF-A0A496C2Y0-F1
#
_cell.length_a   1.000
_cell.length_b   1.000
_cell.length_c   1.000
_cell.angle_alpha   90.00
_cell.angle_beta   90.00
_cell.angle_gamma   90.00
#
_symmetry.space_group_name_H-M   'P 1'
#
loop_
_entity.id
_entity.type
_entity.pdbx_description
1 polymer ?
#
loop_
_entity_poly.entity_id
_entity_poly.type
_entity_poly.pdbx_seq_one_letter_code
_entity_poly.pdbx_strand_id
1 'polypeptide(L)'
;MKLMKRVWAALLLLAASGQLYADEGMWVLKELNKQNLARMAELGFTPSYDQLYSETDPCVANAVVIFGGGCTGITVSNEGLIFTNHHCGFGAIQQLSSVEHDYLKDGFVSQSKQEELPVPGLTVRYLKETVDVSDRINSQISGIEDEFQRLSAADSIGRVICDSVGNNEFLAADVVPFYSNNKYFLVVYDVYRDVRMVFAPPSSIGKFGGDTDNWMWPRHTGDFSVFRVYANADNKPAEYNADNKPYTPRYVAEVSMQGYQDKDYAMTIGFPGSTDRYLCSWGVQQRIENSNKPRIEVRGIKQGIWKEAMLASDAVRIKYASKYAGSSNYWKNSIGMNKGLANLNVIERKRAEETAFADWVAKDQARGAKYGEVLNLLEKGYTSTNKYREALTYLNEAFSSGAEIIRLARMVQSVDIEGATPEEITVFLEDRIQPFFKDYEPSLDQKVLAAMMKIAKERVSPEFLPDIYTSVDKKYKGNYEKYAADVFKKTSLLSYDKIAEMLRNPKQYEKLRKDPAAELSLSVLVSIFQLQQLMGDAEYDIAKGERLYFAGLKEMYPEKALSSDANFTMRLSYGSIGGYRPYDAAWYNYYSTDKGILEKEDPTSDEFWVQPEILDLVRSCDFGPYANEKGELQLCFLSNNDITGGNSGSPVFDKNARLIGLAFDGNWEAMSGDIAFEPDLQRCIGVDIRYVLFMIDKWGKCPRLIEELRLVR
;
A
#
# COMPACT_ATOMS: atom_id res chain seq x y z
N MET A 1 39.44 -44.70 15.89
CA MET A 1 39.35 -43.23 16.10
C MET A 1 39.49 -42.37 14.82
N LYS A 2 40.48 -42.59 13.94
CA LYS A 2 40.60 -41.81 12.68
C LYS A 2 39.49 -42.06 11.64
N LEU A 3 38.87 -43.25 11.64
CA LEU A 3 37.78 -43.59 10.71
C LEU A 3 36.45 -42.93 11.10
N MET A 4 36.09 -42.93 12.40
CA MET A 4 34.89 -42.21 12.89
C MET A 4 34.98 -40.70 12.67
N LYS A 5 36.15 -40.07 12.88
CA LYS A 5 36.32 -38.63 12.59
C LYS A 5 36.12 -38.28 11.10
N ARG A 6 36.41 -39.20 10.17
CA ARG A 6 36.19 -38.99 8.73
C ARG A 6 34.74 -39.22 8.30
N VAL A 7 34.02 -40.15 8.94
CA VAL A 7 32.58 -40.38 8.68
C VAL A 7 31.73 -39.23 9.24
N TRP A 8 32.08 -38.70 10.41
CA TRP A 8 31.41 -37.51 10.96
C TRP A 8 31.72 -36.24 10.14
N ALA A 9 32.94 -36.09 9.62
CA ALA A 9 33.27 -35.01 8.68
C ALA A 9 32.52 -35.15 7.33
N ALA A 10 32.28 -36.37 6.87
CA ALA A 10 31.49 -36.63 5.66
C ALA A 10 29.98 -36.36 5.85
N LEU A 11 29.42 -36.62 7.03
CA LEU A 11 28.05 -36.21 7.39
C LEU A 11 27.93 -34.69 7.57
N LEU A 12 28.98 -34.03 8.07
CA LEU A 12 29.08 -32.56 8.12
C LEU A 12 29.21 -31.90 6.73
N LEU A 13 29.66 -32.64 5.71
CA LEU A 13 29.77 -32.18 4.31
C LEU A 13 28.60 -32.60 3.42
N LEU A 14 27.79 -33.60 3.81
CA LEU A 14 26.53 -33.96 3.15
C LEU A 14 25.32 -33.22 3.74
N ALA A 15 25.44 -32.71 4.96
CA ALA A 15 24.59 -31.66 5.50
C ALA A 15 25.05 -30.24 5.08
N ALA A 16 26.07 -30.15 4.21
CA ALA A 16 26.31 -28.95 3.41
C ALA A 16 25.09 -28.72 2.53
N SER A 17 24.19 -27.91 3.07
CA SER A 17 23.43 -26.92 2.34
C SER A 17 22.62 -27.51 1.19
N GLY A 18 21.46 -28.09 1.51
CA GLY A 18 20.32 -27.85 0.65
C GLY A 18 20.24 -26.34 0.47
N GLN A 19 20.48 -25.84 -0.74
CA GLN A 19 20.17 -24.47 -1.09
C GLN A 19 18.65 -24.35 -0.97
N LEU A 20 18.18 -23.94 0.21
CA LEU A 20 16.86 -23.33 0.32
C LEU A 20 16.95 -22.05 -0.51
N TYR A 21 16.61 -22.17 -1.80
CA TYR A 21 16.31 -21.01 -2.61
C TYR A 21 15.10 -20.36 -1.95
N ALA A 22 15.30 -19.19 -1.34
CA ALA A 22 14.21 -18.44 -0.76
C ALA A 22 13.25 -18.05 -1.90
N ASP A 23 11.96 -18.34 -1.73
CA ASP A 23 10.87 -17.84 -2.58
C ASP A 23 10.57 -16.34 -2.32
N GLU A 24 11.47 -15.64 -1.61
CA GLU A 24 11.45 -14.20 -1.35
C GLU A 24 11.63 -13.41 -2.64
N GLY A 25 10.91 -12.28 -2.75
CA GLY A 25 11.23 -11.24 -3.72
C GLY A 25 10.03 -10.73 -4.51
N MET A 26 10.10 -9.43 -4.80
CA MET A 26 9.17 -8.71 -5.68
C MET A 26 9.92 -8.33 -6.96
N TRP A 27 9.93 -9.27 -7.90
CA TRP A 27 10.76 -9.25 -9.10
C TRP A 27 10.21 -8.30 -10.17
N VAL A 28 11.09 -7.51 -10.79
CA VAL A 28 10.73 -6.72 -11.98
C VAL A 28 10.59 -7.69 -13.17
N LEU A 29 9.40 -7.75 -13.80
CA LEU A 29 9.10 -8.76 -14.82
C LEU A 29 10.10 -8.71 -16.00
N LYS A 30 10.49 -7.50 -16.41
CA LYS A 30 11.49 -7.24 -17.46
C LYS A 30 12.90 -7.74 -17.10
N GLU A 31 13.19 -7.94 -15.81
CA GLU A 31 14.51 -8.34 -15.30
C GLU A 31 14.51 -9.78 -14.74
N LEU A 32 13.46 -10.58 -15.01
CA LEU A 32 13.47 -12.00 -14.61
C LEU A 32 14.65 -12.72 -15.27
N ASN A 33 15.55 -13.22 -14.44
CA ASN A 33 16.77 -13.88 -14.89
C ASN A 33 16.58 -15.41 -15.00
N LYS A 34 17.62 -16.10 -15.47
CA LYS A 34 17.60 -17.57 -15.63
C LYS A 34 17.31 -18.32 -14.33
N GLN A 35 17.75 -17.81 -13.18
CA GLN A 35 17.48 -18.43 -11.88
C GLN A 35 16.00 -18.29 -11.50
N ASN A 36 15.41 -17.11 -11.73
CA ASN A 36 13.98 -16.90 -11.50
C ASN A 36 13.14 -17.87 -12.35
N LEU A 37 13.42 -17.94 -13.66
CA LEU A 37 12.68 -18.80 -14.59
C LEU A 37 12.86 -20.29 -14.26
N ALA A 38 14.08 -20.71 -13.90
CA ALA A 38 14.33 -22.08 -13.48
C ALA A 38 13.56 -22.44 -12.20
N ARG A 39 13.51 -21.52 -11.22
CA ARG A 39 12.78 -21.72 -9.98
C ARG A 39 11.26 -21.78 -10.21
N MET A 40 10.72 -20.90 -11.04
CA MET A 40 9.30 -20.94 -11.41
C MET A 40 8.94 -22.28 -12.07
N ALA A 41 9.77 -22.77 -12.99
CA ALA A 41 9.57 -24.06 -13.63
C ALA A 41 9.70 -25.24 -12.64
N GLU A 42 10.64 -25.19 -11.71
CA GLU A 42 10.79 -26.18 -10.62
C GLU A 42 9.55 -26.26 -9.73
N LEU A 43 8.95 -25.10 -9.42
CA LEU A 43 7.70 -24.99 -8.68
C LEU A 43 6.47 -25.39 -9.52
N GLY A 44 6.64 -25.63 -10.82
CA GLY A 44 5.61 -26.20 -11.71
C GLY A 44 4.99 -25.21 -12.70
N PHE A 45 5.46 -23.97 -12.80
CA PHE A 45 4.96 -23.01 -13.79
C PHE A 45 5.19 -23.52 -15.22
N THR A 46 4.11 -23.56 -16.00
CA THR A 46 4.12 -24.13 -17.37
C THR A 46 4.14 -23.10 -18.50
N PRO A 47 3.57 -21.88 -18.37
CA PRO A 47 3.66 -20.88 -19.42
C PRO A 47 5.10 -20.44 -19.70
N SER A 48 5.35 -20.04 -20.94
CA SER A 48 6.59 -19.39 -21.33
C SER A 48 6.71 -17.98 -20.75
N TYR A 49 7.94 -17.44 -20.74
CA TYR A 49 8.18 -16.05 -20.33
C TYR A 49 7.36 -15.05 -21.16
N ASP A 50 7.27 -15.22 -22.48
CA ASP A 50 6.54 -14.29 -23.36
C ASP A 50 5.03 -14.31 -23.12
N GLN A 51 4.47 -15.45 -22.70
CA GLN A 51 3.06 -15.54 -22.28
C GLN A 51 2.81 -14.81 -20.95
N LEU A 52 3.82 -14.76 -20.07
CA LEU A 52 3.76 -14.06 -18.80
C LEU A 52 3.96 -12.55 -18.96
N TYR A 53 5.00 -12.16 -19.69
CA TYR A 53 5.40 -10.79 -19.94
C TYR A 53 5.96 -10.63 -21.36
N SER A 54 5.34 -9.73 -22.13
CA SER A 54 5.83 -9.28 -23.43
C SER A 54 5.62 -7.78 -23.56
N GLU A 55 6.57 -7.11 -24.20
CA GLU A 55 6.48 -5.67 -24.46
C GLU A 55 5.62 -5.35 -25.69
N THR A 56 5.34 -6.37 -26.52
CA THR A 56 4.70 -6.20 -27.82
C THR A 56 3.39 -6.97 -27.92
N ASP A 57 3.43 -8.25 -27.56
CA ASP A 57 2.32 -9.18 -27.67
C ASP A 57 1.46 -9.20 -26.39
N PRO A 58 0.14 -9.51 -26.50
CA PRO A 58 -0.70 -9.74 -25.33
C PRO A 58 -0.18 -10.85 -24.43
N CYS A 59 -0.05 -10.55 -23.14
CA CYS A 59 0.45 -11.46 -22.11
C CYS A 59 -0.31 -11.28 -20.77
N VAL A 60 -0.08 -12.20 -19.83
CA VAL A 60 -0.73 -12.21 -18.50
C VAL A 60 -0.60 -10.87 -17.77
N ALA A 61 0.59 -10.27 -17.80
CA ALA A 61 0.85 -8.98 -17.16
C ALA A 61 -0.06 -7.85 -17.66
N ASN A 62 -0.55 -7.90 -18.91
CA ASN A 62 -1.41 -6.84 -19.46
C ASN A 62 -2.81 -6.78 -18.86
N ALA A 63 -3.26 -7.82 -18.14
CA ALA A 63 -4.54 -7.79 -17.43
C ALA A 63 -4.42 -7.18 -16.01
N VAL A 64 -3.21 -6.98 -15.51
CA VAL A 64 -2.97 -6.45 -14.16
C VAL A 64 -2.88 -4.93 -14.21
N VAL A 65 -3.64 -4.26 -13.34
CA VAL A 65 -3.80 -2.80 -13.38
C VAL A 65 -3.50 -2.16 -12.03
N ILE A 66 -3.09 -0.90 -12.05
CA ILE A 66 -3.20 -0.05 -10.86
C ILE A 66 -4.67 0.35 -10.74
N PHE A 67 -5.25 0.08 -9.58
CA PHE A 67 -6.60 0.48 -9.22
C PHE A 67 -6.54 1.67 -8.25
N GLY A 68 -7.09 2.81 -8.65
CA GLY A 68 -7.00 4.05 -7.89
C GLY A 68 -5.55 4.51 -7.70
N GLY A 69 -5.23 4.98 -6.49
CA GLY A 69 -3.91 5.54 -6.17
C GLY A 69 -2.98 4.64 -5.38
N GLY A 70 -3.37 3.39 -5.08
CA GLY A 70 -2.63 2.59 -4.10
C GLY A 70 -2.96 1.09 -4.06
N CYS A 71 -3.72 0.58 -5.03
CA CYS A 71 -4.09 -0.83 -5.09
C CYS A 71 -3.79 -1.43 -6.47
N THR A 72 -3.90 -2.75 -6.54
CA THR A 72 -3.87 -3.55 -7.76
C THR A 72 -5.29 -4.02 -8.12
N GLY A 73 -5.53 -4.32 -9.40
CA GLY A 73 -6.71 -5.04 -9.86
C GLY A 73 -6.38 -5.97 -11.02
N ILE A 74 -7.35 -6.78 -11.44
CA ILE A 74 -7.22 -7.73 -12.55
C ILE A 74 -8.41 -7.66 -13.50
N THR A 75 -8.13 -7.56 -14.81
CA THR A 75 -9.14 -7.64 -15.87
C THR A 75 -9.54 -9.09 -16.16
N VAL A 76 -10.84 -9.39 -16.01
CA VAL A 76 -11.39 -10.75 -16.05
C VAL A 76 -12.46 -10.96 -17.13
N SER A 77 -12.82 -9.91 -17.88
CA SER A 77 -13.71 -10.03 -19.05
C SER A 77 -13.22 -9.21 -20.25
N ASN A 78 -13.70 -9.58 -21.44
CA ASN A 78 -13.45 -8.82 -22.69
C ASN A 78 -14.15 -7.45 -22.71
N GLU A 79 -14.94 -7.14 -21.70
CA GLU A 79 -15.69 -5.88 -21.56
C GLU A 79 -15.20 -5.08 -20.35
N GLY A 80 -13.92 -5.21 -20.01
CA GLY A 80 -13.24 -4.33 -19.06
C GLY A 80 -13.65 -4.53 -17.61
N LEU A 81 -14.23 -5.68 -17.26
CA LEU A 81 -14.57 -6.04 -15.88
C LEU A 81 -13.28 -6.25 -15.07
N ILE A 82 -13.18 -5.55 -13.94
CA ILE A 82 -12.05 -5.56 -13.02
C ILE A 82 -12.49 -6.16 -11.69
N PHE A 83 -11.72 -7.12 -11.18
CA PHE A 83 -11.76 -7.50 -9.77
C PHE A 83 -10.64 -6.79 -9.00
N THR A 84 -10.97 -6.31 -7.80
CA THR A 84 -10.03 -5.79 -6.80
C THR A 84 -10.58 -6.10 -5.41
N ASN A 85 -9.90 -5.67 -4.35
CA ASN A 85 -10.39 -5.88 -2.99
C ASN A 85 -11.54 -4.95 -2.62
N HIS A 86 -12.40 -5.37 -1.69
CA HIS A 86 -13.44 -4.53 -1.10
C HIS A 86 -12.80 -3.31 -0.42
N HIS A 87 -11.69 -3.49 0.30
CA HIS A 87 -11.02 -2.35 0.94
C HIS A 87 -10.37 -1.37 -0.06
N CYS A 88 -9.99 -1.83 -1.26
CA CYS A 88 -9.54 -0.97 -2.35
C CYS A 88 -10.69 -0.17 -2.97
N GLY A 89 -11.86 -0.81 -3.15
CA GLY A 89 -13.09 -0.15 -3.56
C GLY A 89 -13.77 0.68 -2.46
N PHE A 90 -13.35 0.56 -1.20
CA PHE A 90 -14.07 1.09 -0.05
C PHE A 90 -14.32 2.60 -0.10
N GLY A 91 -13.32 3.36 -0.57
CA GLY A 91 -13.48 4.81 -0.78
C GLY A 91 -14.57 5.12 -1.81
N ALA A 92 -14.62 4.38 -2.91
CA ALA A 92 -15.65 4.51 -3.94
C ALA A 92 -17.04 4.08 -3.42
N ILE A 93 -17.11 2.97 -2.69
CA ILE A 93 -18.36 2.47 -2.08
C ILE A 93 -18.91 3.52 -1.10
N GLN A 94 -18.08 4.01 -0.17
CA GLN A 94 -18.44 5.08 0.77
C GLN A 94 -18.85 6.38 0.04
N GLN A 95 -18.13 6.76 -1.02
CA GLN A 95 -18.44 7.95 -1.80
C GLN A 95 -19.85 7.87 -2.42
N LEU A 96 -20.27 6.69 -2.85
CA LEU A 96 -21.58 6.46 -3.45
C LEU A 96 -22.69 6.17 -2.43
N SER A 97 -22.35 5.80 -1.19
CA SER A 97 -23.33 5.56 -0.14
C SER A 97 -24.00 6.84 0.38
N SER A 98 -25.26 6.70 0.81
CA SER A 98 -26.02 7.69 1.57
C SER A 98 -26.78 7.02 2.71
N VAL A 99 -27.59 7.78 3.46
CA VAL A 99 -28.48 7.20 4.48
C VAL A 99 -29.62 6.41 3.82
N GLU A 100 -30.08 6.84 2.65
CA GLU A 100 -31.11 6.19 1.85
C GLU A 100 -30.59 4.93 1.13
N HIS A 101 -29.32 4.94 0.73
CA HIS A 101 -28.64 3.84 0.04
C HIS A 101 -27.28 3.57 0.68
N ASP A 102 -27.25 2.78 1.77
CA ASP A 102 -26.01 2.45 2.47
C ASP A 102 -25.32 1.24 1.82
N TYR A 103 -24.63 1.45 0.71
CA TYR A 103 -23.88 0.39 0.02
C TYR A 103 -22.76 -0.22 0.86
N LEU A 104 -22.31 0.44 1.94
CA LEU A 104 -21.35 -0.17 2.87
C LEU A 104 -22.03 -1.26 3.69
N LYS A 105 -23.25 -1.02 4.16
CA LYS A 105 -24.01 -1.96 4.97
C LYS A 105 -24.71 -3.03 4.13
N ASP A 106 -25.33 -2.61 3.02
CA ASP A 106 -26.26 -3.44 2.26
C ASP A 106 -25.58 -4.10 1.03
N GLY A 107 -24.41 -3.61 0.64
CA GLY A 107 -23.74 -3.99 -0.61
C GLY A 107 -24.37 -3.35 -1.84
N PHE A 108 -23.86 -3.69 -3.02
CA PHE A 108 -24.32 -3.16 -4.30
C PHE A 108 -24.23 -4.22 -5.40
N VAL A 109 -25.24 -4.28 -6.26
CA VAL A 109 -25.30 -5.18 -7.41
C VAL A 109 -25.98 -4.46 -8.58
N SER A 110 -25.30 -4.31 -9.71
CA SER A 110 -25.92 -3.82 -10.95
C SER A 110 -26.43 -4.98 -11.81
N GLN A 111 -27.73 -5.01 -12.11
CA GLN A 111 -28.36 -6.05 -12.94
C GLN A 111 -28.20 -5.81 -14.44
N SER A 112 -27.72 -4.63 -14.82
CA SER A 112 -27.41 -4.24 -16.20
C SER A 112 -26.22 -3.28 -16.26
N LYS A 113 -25.65 -3.08 -17.45
CA LYS A 113 -24.55 -2.10 -17.65
C LYS A 113 -25.01 -0.66 -17.36
N GLN A 114 -26.29 -0.37 -17.59
CA GLN A 114 -26.90 0.94 -17.34
C GLN A 114 -27.03 1.27 -15.84
N GLU A 115 -27.05 0.25 -15.00
CA GLU A 115 -27.11 0.39 -13.54
C GLU A 115 -25.73 0.52 -12.90
N GLU A 116 -24.63 0.36 -13.65
CA GLU A 116 -23.27 0.53 -13.14
C GLU A 116 -23.02 2.00 -12.76
N LEU A 117 -22.58 2.25 -11.52
CA LEU A 117 -22.51 3.61 -10.96
C LEU A 117 -21.16 4.26 -11.30
N PRO A 118 -21.12 5.41 -12.01
CA PRO A 118 -19.88 6.16 -12.21
C PRO A 118 -19.25 6.57 -10.89
N VAL A 119 -17.92 6.43 -10.77
CA VAL A 119 -17.17 6.84 -9.58
C VAL A 119 -16.29 8.05 -9.90
N PRO A 120 -16.72 9.27 -9.56
CA PRO A 120 -15.95 10.47 -9.87
C PRO A 120 -14.56 10.45 -9.23
N GLY A 121 -13.53 10.68 -10.05
CA GLY A 121 -12.12 10.75 -9.61
C GLY A 121 -11.42 9.39 -9.48
N LEU A 122 -12.13 8.26 -9.61
CA LEU A 122 -11.49 6.95 -9.64
C LEU A 122 -10.82 6.72 -10.99
N THR A 123 -9.58 6.22 -10.97
CA THR A 123 -8.84 5.88 -12.17
C THR A 123 -8.35 4.44 -12.15
N VAL A 124 -8.16 3.87 -13.34
CA VAL A 124 -7.50 2.58 -13.55
C VAL A 124 -6.37 2.77 -14.55
N ARG A 125 -5.15 2.35 -14.20
CA ARG A 125 -3.96 2.51 -15.06
C ARG A 125 -3.50 1.16 -15.58
N TYR A 126 -3.41 1.03 -16.90
CA TYR A 126 -2.83 -0.14 -17.56
C TYR A 126 -1.37 0.14 -17.90
N LEU A 127 -0.47 -0.78 -17.53
CA LEU A 127 0.93 -0.68 -17.92
C LEU A 127 1.03 -0.80 -19.45
N LYS A 128 1.54 0.26 -20.08
CA LYS A 128 1.72 0.35 -21.52
C LYS A 128 3.11 -0.07 -21.93
N GLU A 129 4.14 0.40 -21.22
CA GLU A 129 5.54 0.16 -21.57
C GLU A 129 6.46 0.32 -20.35
N THR A 130 7.59 -0.39 -20.36
CA THR A 130 8.69 -0.21 -19.41
C THR A 130 10.03 -0.20 -20.14
N VAL A 131 10.74 0.93 -20.13
CA VAL A 131 12.00 1.10 -20.87
C VAL A 131 13.16 1.26 -19.87
N ASP A 132 14.20 0.45 -20.00
CA ASP A 132 15.45 0.66 -19.25
C ASP A 132 16.15 1.90 -19.81
N VAL A 133 16.21 2.95 -18.99
CA VAL A 133 16.88 4.22 -19.34
C VAL A 133 18.14 4.43 -18.50
N SER A 134 18.63 3.37 -17.85
CA SER A 134 19.77 3.41 -16.94
C SER A 134 21.02 3.94 -17.63
N ASP A 135 21.38 3.45 -18.82
CA ASP A 135 22.58 3.91 -19.53
C ASP A 135 22.51 5.39 -19.92
N ARG A 136 21.32 5.84 -20.33
CA ARG A 136 21.07 7.24 -20.70
C ARG A 136 21.24 8.18 -19.50
N ILE A 137 20.83 7.75 -18.31
CA ILE A 137 20.95 8.54 -17.08
C ILE A 137 22.33 8.39 -16.44
N ASN A 138 22.77 7.16 -16.18
CA ASN A 138 24.03 6.84 -15.49
C ASN A 138 25.26 7.40 -16.22
N SER A 139 25.26 7.43 -17.56
CA SER A 139 26.37 8.03 -18.33
C SER A 139 26.55 9.54 -18.05
N GLN A 140 25.49 10.25 -17.69
CA GLN A 140 25.53 11.70 -17.42
C GLN A 140 25.86 12.03 -15.95
N ILE A 141 25.59 11.11 -15.03
CA ILE A 141 25.73 11.35 -13.59
C ILE A 141 26.92 10.61 -12.94
N SER A 142 27.57 9.69 -13.65
CA SER A 142 28.66 8.85 -13.11
C SER A 142 29.88 9.64 -12.60
N GLY A 143 30.12 10.84 -13.12
CA GLY A 143 31.22 11.72 -12.69
C GLY A 143 30.85 12.73 -11.60
N ILE A 144 29.61 12.71 -11.09
CA ILE A 144 29.14 13.63 -10.05
C ILE A 144 29.36 12.98 -8.68
N GLU A 145 30.27 13.54 -7.86
CA GLU A 145 30.61 13.00 -6.54
C GLU A 145 29.61 13.40 -5.45
N ASP A 146 29.05 14.61 -5.54
CA ASP A 146 28.02 15.12 -4.61
C ASP A 146 26.67 14.43 -4.89
N GLU A 147 26.14 13.70 -3.90
CA GLU A 147 24.95 12.87 -4.12
C GLU A 147 23.70 13.72 -4.37
N PHE A 148 23.58 14.91 -3.77
CA PHE A 148 22.47 15.82 -4.05
C PHE A 148 22.46 16.25 -5.52
N GLN A 149 23.61 16.70 -6.04
CA GLN A 149 23.75 17.06 -7.47
C GLN A 149 23.53 15.85 -8.37
N ARG A 150 24.01 14.67 -7.97
CA ARG A 150 23.83 13.42 -8.73
C ARG A 150 22.35 13.06 -8.88
N LEU A 151 21.59 13.06 -7.77
CA LEU A 151 20.16 12.79 -7.76
C LEU A 151 19.38 13.87 -8.51
N SER A 152 19.70 15.15 -8.28
CA SER A 152 19.04 16.28 -8.97
C SER A 152 19.24 16.22 -10.49
N ALA A 153 20.43 15.82 -10.94
CA ALA A 153 20.72 15.61 -12.36
C ALA A 153 19.94 14.42 -12.93
N ALA A 154 19.89 13.29 -12.21
CA ALA A 154 19.09 12.12 -12.61
C ALA A 154 17.60 12.47 -12.75
N ASP A 155 17.03 13.17 -11.76
CA ASP A 155 15.65 13.64 -11.77
C ASP A 155 15.37 14.58 -12.94
N SER A 156 16.27 15.52 -13.20
CA SER A 156 16.12 16.48 -14.31
C SER A 156 16.12 15.78 -15.67
N ILE A 157 17.03 14.82 -15.87
CA ILE A 157 17.07 14.00 -17.09
C ILE A 157 15.80 13.14 -17.19
N GLY A 158 15.37 12.55 -16.08
CA GLY A 158 14.15 11.75 -15.99
C GLY A 158 12.91 12.54 -16.41
N ARG A 159 12.75 13.76 -15.92
CA ARG A 159 11.65 14.67 -16.32
C ARG A 159 11.66 14.94 -17.82
N VAL A 160 12.83 15.26 -18.41
CA VAL A 160 12.95 15.47 -19.86
C VAL A 160 12.56 14.22 -20.66
N ILE A 161 12.88 13.01 -20.16
CA ILE A 161 12.44 11.76 -20.78
C ILE A 161 10.92 11.63 -20.71
N CYS A 162 10.30 11.89 -19.55
CA CYS A 162 8.84 11.88 -19.39
C CYS A 162 8.14 12.90 -20.29
N ASP A 163 8.67 14.13 -20.38
CA ASP A 163 8.13 15.19 -21.21
C ASP A 163 8.12 14.80 -22.70
N SER A 164 9.12 14.02 -23.14
CA SER A 164 9.16 13.51 -24.52
C SER A 164 8.08 12.47 -24.85
N VAL A 165 7.49 11.84 -23.83
CA VAL A 165 6.35 10.92 -23.97
C VAL A 165 5.01 11.69 -23.98
N GLY A 166 4.93 12.81 -23.25
CA GLY A 166 3.77 13.71 -23.25
C GLY A 166 2.70 13.39 -22.19
N ASN A 167 3.07 13.55 -20.91
CA ASN A 167 2.14 13.36 -19.77
C ASN A 167 0.89 14.24 -19.87
N ASN A 168 -0.27 13.62 -19.66
CA ASN A 168 -1.57 14.29 -19.62
C ASN A 168 -2.55 13.47 -18.77
N GLU A 169 -3.83 13.86 -18.75
CA GLU A 169 -4.87 13.21 -17.96
C GLU A 169 -5.10 11.72 -18.31
N PHE A 170 -4.73 11.28 -19.51
CA PHE A 170 -4.93 9.94 -20.06
C PHE A 170 -3.65 9.13 -20.26
N LEU A 171 -2.48 9.74 -20.05
CA LEU A 171 -1.17 9.11 -20.22
C LEU A 171 -0.22 9.58 -19.12
N ALA A 172 0.32 8.63 -18.36
CA ALA A 172 1.25 8.92 -17.28
C ALA A 172 2.56 8.14 -17.47
N ALA A 173 3.67 8.88 -17.51
CA ALA A 173 5.02 8.41 -17.74
C ALA A 173 5.92 8.94 -16.63
N ASP A 174 6.61 8.02 -15.96
CA ASP A 174 7.48 8.31 -14.82
C ASP A 174 8.82 7.59 -15.01
N VAL A 175 9.93 8.28 -14.80
CA VAL A 175 11.24 7.63 -14.64
C VAL A 175 11.42 7.31 -13.17
N VAL A 176 11.43 6.02 -12.86
CA VAL A 176 11.47 5.51 -11.48
C VAL A 176 12.84 4.86 -11.20
N PRO A 177 13.48 5.18 -10.06
CA PRO A 177 14.73 4.53 -9.66
C PRO A 177 14.50 3.14 -9.06
N PHE A 178 15.42 2.22 -9.35
CA PHE A 178 15.43 0.84 -8.86
C PHE A 178 16.81 0.49 -8.28
N TYR A 179 16.85 -0.55 -7.44
CA TYR A 179 18.07 -1.08 -6.84
C TYR A 179 18.86 0.02 -6.11
N SER A 180 18.18 0.80 -5.26
CA SER A 180 18.73 1.94 -4.53
C SER A 180 19.42 2.96 -5.45
N ASN A 181 18.74 3.43 -6.51
CA ASN A 181 19.26 4.40 -7.48
C ASN A 181 20.45 3.92 -8.35
N ASN A 182 20.59 2.61 -8.53
CA ASN A 182 21.57 2.02 -9.44
C ASN A 182 21.01 1.76 -10.86
N LYS A 183 19.68 1.64 -11.01
CA LYS A 183 18.99 1.60 -12.31
C LYS A 183 17.81 2.57 -12.35
N TYR A 184 17.38 2.90 -13.56
CA TYR A 184 16.25 3.78 -13.82
C TYR A 184 15.41 3.21 -14.97
N PHE A 185 14.09 3.10 -14.74
CA PHE A 185 13.16 2.67 -15.78
C PHE A 185 12.13 3.77 -16.03
N LEU A 186 11.88 4.08 -17.31
CA LEU A 186 10.70 4.81 -17.73
C LEU A 186 9.53 3.84 -17.72
N VAL A 187 8.48 4.17 -16.98
CA VAL A 187 7.25 3.37 -16.90
C VAL A 187 6.10 4.21 -17.41
N VAL A 188 5.38 3.70 -18.42
CA VAL A 188 4.30 4.42 -19.11
C VAL A 188 2.98 3.69 -18.89
N TYR A 189 1.92 4.43 -18.60
CA TYR A 189 0.58 3.92 -18.35
C TYR A 189 -0.48 4.68 -19.15
N ASP A 190 -1.42 3.94 -19.75
CA ASP A 190 -2.68 4.53 -20.19
C ASP A 190 -3.62 4.67 -18.96
N VAL A 191 -4.20 5.86 -18.75
CA VAL A 191 -4.97 6.22 -17.56
C VAL A 191 -6.46 6.36 -17.91
N TYR A 192 -7.27 5.39 -17.49
CA TYR A 192 -8.72 5.41 -17.70
C TYR A 192 -9.42 6.11 -16.53
N ARG A 193 -10.36 7.01 -16.85
CA ARG A 193 -11.05 7.88 -15.88
C ARG A 193 -12.57 7.67 -15.80
N ASP A 194 -13.16 6.95 -16.75
CA ASP A 194 -14.52 6.44 -16.63
C ASP A 194 -14.49 5.02 -16.04
N VAL A 195 -14.57 4.95 -14.71
CA VAL A 195 -14.59 3.70 -13.95
C VAL A 195 -15.88 3.64 -13.16
N ARG A 196 -16.63 2.53 -13.32
CA ARG A 196 -17.96 2.38 -12.74
C ARG A 196 -18.03 1.20 -11.77
N MET A 197 -18.70 1.39 -10.63
CA MET A 197 -18.96 0.33 -9.66
C MET A 197 -20.00 -0.64 -10.22
N VAL A 198 -19.69 -1.93 -10.17
CA VAL A 198 -20.51 -3.01 -10.72
C VAL A 198 -21.08 -3.89 -9.61
N PHE A 199 -20.25 -4.22 -8.62
CA PHE A 199 -20.64 -5.09 -7.53
C PHE A 199 -19.79 -4.82 -6.29
N ALA A 200 -20.41 -4.82 -5.11
CA ALA A 200 -19.71 -4.88 -3.84
C ALA A 200 -20.52 -5.75 -2.87
N PRO A 201 -19.91 -6.77 -2.24
CA PRO A 201 -20.57 -7.44 -1.11
C PRO A 201 -20.74 -6.43 0.04
N PRO A 202 -21.66 -6.68 0.99
CA PRO A 202 -21.79 -5.85 2.18
C PRO A 202 -20.53 -5.92 3.03
N SER A 203 -20.27 -4.89 3.84
CA SER A 203 -19.08 -4.84 4.71
C SER A 203 -19.02 -6.00 5.71
N SER A 204 -20.16 -6.60 6.06
CA SER A 204 -20.22 -7.83 6.87
C SER A 204 -19.60 -9.05 6.19
N ILE A 205 -19.32 -8.99 4.90
CA ILE A 205 -18.54 -9.97 4.14
C ILE A 205 -17.22 -9.37 3.66
N GLY A 206 -17.28 -8.22 3.00
CA GLY A 206 -16.12 -7.53 2.43
C GLY A 206 -15.07 -7.11 3.45
N LYS A 207 -15.47 -6.99 4.73
CA LYS A 207 -14.62 -6.67 5.88
C LYS A 207 -15.00 -7.47 7.12
N PHE A 208 -15.50 -8.70 6.95
CA PHE A 208 -15.81 -9.60 8.06
C PHE A 208 -14.61 -9.73 9.01
N GLY A 209 -14.84 -9.49 10.30
CA GLY A 209 -13.83 -9.44 11.35
C GLY A 209 -13.12 -8.10 11.53
N GLY A 210 -13.46 -7.10 10.72
CA GLY A 210 -13.11 -5.69 10.92
C GLY A 210 -11.64 -5.46 11.26
N ASP A 211 -11.41 -4.66 12.31
CA ASP A 211 -10.06 -4.46 12.78
C ASP A 211 -9.53 -5.73 13.45
N THR A 212 -10.32 -6.45 14.24
CA THR A 212 -9.89 -7.64 15.00
C THR A 212 -9.13 -8.65 14.14
N ASP A 213 -9.67 -8.97 12.95
CA ASP A 213 -9.06 -9.92 12.03
C ASP A 213 -8.04 -9.27 11.08
N ASN A 214 -7.91 -7.94 11.01
CA ASN A 214 -6.93 -7.28 10.12
C ASN A 214 -5.49 -7.73 10.43
N TRP A 215 -4.72 -8.09 9.39
CA TRP A 215 -3.40 -8.76 9.47
C TRP A 215 -3.39 -10.15 10.13
N MET A 216 -4.53 -10.73 10.49
CA MET A 216 -4.60 -12.03 11.18
C MET A 216 -4.90 -13.19 10.22
N TRP A 217 -4.34 -14.36 10.53
CA TRP A 217 -4.81 -15.65 10.03
C TRP A 217 -5.13 -16.56 11.22
N PRO A 218 -6.21 -17.38 11.22
CA PRO A 218 -7.18 -17.63 10.13
C PRO A 218 -8.11 -16.46 9.76
N ARG A 219 -8.39 -16.31 8.46
CA ARG A 219 -9.22 -15.24 7.89
C ARG A 219 -10.43 -15.80 7.13
N HIS A 220 -11.56 -15.11 7.17
CA HIS A 220 -12.84 -15.54 6.55
C HIS A 220 -13.53 -14.41 5.76
N THR A 221 -12.74 -13.44 5.30
CA THR A 221 -13.24 -12.20 4.69
C THR A 221 -13.40 -12.37 3.18
N GLY A 222 -14.58 -12.04 2.66
CA GLY A 222 -14.84 -11.96 1.22
C GLY A 222 -14.36 -10.64 0.64
N ASP A 223 -13.07 -10.33 0.77
CA ASP A 223 -12.49 -9.02 0.46
C ASP A 223 -12.36 -8.80 -1.06
N PHE A 224 -13.48 -8.52 -1.72
CA PHE A 224 -13.52 -8.19 -3.14
C PHE A 224 -14.56 -7.11 -3.46
N SER A 225 -14.32 -6.40 -4.55
CA SER A 225 -15.30 -5.55 -5.22
C SER A 225 -15.04 -5.57 -6.72
N VAL A 226 -16.05 -5.20 -7.50
CA VAL A 226 -16.05 -5.29 -8.95
C VAL A 226 -16.35 -3.95 -9.57
N PHE A 227 -15.50 -3.56 -10.52
CA PHE A 227 -15.63 -2.33 -11.29
C PHE A 227 -15.55 -2.64 -12.78
N ARG A 228 -15.92 -1.68 -13.61
CA ARG A 228 -15.74 -1.76 -15.06
C ARG A 228 -15.09 -0.50 -15.59
N VAL A 229 -14.11 -0.68 -16.46
CA VAL A 229 -13.48 0.40 -17.21
C VAL A 229 -14.29 0.69 -18.46
N TYR A 230 -14.59 1.96 -18.70
CA TYR A 230 -15.23 2.46 -19.90
C TYR A 230 -14.25 3.29 -20.73
N ALA A 231 -14.46 3.30 -22.04
CA ALA A 231 -13.63 3.96 -23.03
C ALA A 231 -14.49 4.68 -24.07
N ASN A 232 -13.89 5.58 -24.83
CA ASN A 232 -14.56 6.21 -25.96
C ASN A 232 -14.80 5.22 -27.12
N ALA A 233 -15.40 5.70 -28.20
CA ALA A 233 -15.72 4.89 -29.38
C ALA A 233 -14.50 4.21 -30.03
N ASP A 234 -13.29 4.75 -29.84
CA ASP A 234 -12.02 4.23 -30.37
C ASP A 234 -11.28 3.33 -29.37
N ASN A 235 -11.95 2.92 -28.28
CA ASN A 235 -11.39 2.12 -27.20
C ASN A 235 -10.18 2.79 -26.51
N LYS A 236 -10.20 4.13 -26.41
CA LYS A 236 -9.19 4.93 -25.72
C LYS A 236 -9.69 5.49 -24.39
N PRO A 237 -8.79 5.83 -23.45
CA PRO A 237 -9.18 6.50 -22.24
C PRO A 237 -9.94 7.79 -22.52
N ALA A 238 -10.94 8.05 -21.70
CA ALA A 238 -11.78 9.25 -21.76
C ALA A 238 -12.30 9.59 -20.37
N GLU A 239 -12.72 10.84 -20.21
CA GLU A 239 -13.56 11.24 -19.08
C GLU A 239 -14.94 10.56 -19.17
N TYR A 240 -15.69 10.58 -18.07
CA TYR A 240 -17.04 10.04 -18.03
C TYR A 240 -17.93 10.64 -19.12
N ASN A 241 -18.59 9.75 -19.87
CA ASN A 241 -19.64 10.10 -20.80
C ASN A 241 -20.68 8.96 -20.82
N ALA A 242 -21.97 9.31 -20.89
CA ALA A 242 -23.04 8.32 -20.97
C ALA A 242 -22.92 7.41 -22.20
N ASP A 243 -22.32 7.90 -23.30
CA ASP A 243 -22.11 7.17 -24.55
C ASP A 243 -20.81 6.34 -24.57
N ASN A 244 -19.96 6.45 -23.55
CA ASN A 244 -18.78 5.59 -23.44
C ASN A 244 -19.20 4.11 -23.37
N LYS A 245 -18.34 3.25 -23.90
CA LYS A 245 -18.57 1.80 -23.98
C LYS A 245 -17.61 1.03 -23.08
N PRO A 246 -17.97 -0.19 -22.64
CA PRO A 246 -17.04 -1.06 -21.95
C PRO A 246 -15.71 -1.19 -22.71
N TYR A 247 -14.61 -0.98 -22.00
CA TYR A 247 -13.27 -1.08 -22.55
C TYR A 247 -12.96 -2.52 -22.98
N THR A 248 -12.40 -2.70 -24.17
CA THR A 248 -11.88 -3.99 -24.65
C THR A 248 -10.39 -4.09 -24.32
N PRO A 249 -9.99 -4.94 -23.36
CA PRO A 249 -8.60 -5.03 -22.91
C PRO A 249 -7.69 -5.78 -23.90
N ARG A 250 -6.37 -5.57 -23.78
CA ARG A 250 -5.37 -6.30 -24.59
C ARG A 250 -5.28 -7.78 -24.22
N TYR A 251 -5.51 -8.11 -22.95
CA TYR A 251 -5.50 -9.48 -22.43
C TYR A 251 -6.60 -9.66 -21.38
N VAL A 252 -7.10 -10.88 -21.23
CA VAL A 252 -8.10 -11.26 -20.23
C VAL A 252 -7.63 -12.52 -19.52
N ALA A 253 -7.57 -12.48 -18.19
CA ALA A 253 -7.21 -13.65 -17.40
C ALA A 253 -8.29 -14.75 -17.46
N GLU A 254 -7.86 -16.00 -17.63
CA GLU A 254 -8.72 -17.15 -17.38
C GLU A 254 -8.96 -17.30 -15.87
N VAL A 255 -10.14 -17.77 -15.49
CA VAL A 255 -10.53 -17.97 -14.09
C VAL A 255 -10.68 -19.46 -13.80
N SER A 256 -9.92 -19.96 -12.83
CA SER A 256 -9.91 -21.38 -12.50
C SER A 256 -11.01 -21.74 -11.50
N MET A 257 -11.78 -22.78 -11.82
CA MET A 257 -12.74 -23.42 -10.92
C MET A 257 -12.17 -24.69 -10.26
N GLN A 258 -10.94 -25.07 -10.59
CA GLN A 258 -10.33 -26.34 -10.19
C GLN A 258 -9.84 -26.35 -8.72
N GLY A 259 -9.84 -25.18 -8.05
CA GLY A 259 -9.30 -25.02 -6.71
C GLY A 259 -7.78 -25.15 -6.67
N TYR A 260 -7.24 -25.42 -5.48
CA TYR A 260 -5.82 -25.56 -5.21
C TYR A 260 -5.58 -26.50 -4.03
N GLN A 261 -4.39 -27.07 -3.97
CA GLN A 261 -3.92 -27.99 -2.94
C GLN A 261 -2.65 -27.46 -2.28
N ASP A 262 -2.28 -28.05 -1.13
CA ASP A 262 -0.99 -27.74 -0.49
C ASP A 262 0.16 -27.97 -1.50
N LYS A 263 1.11 -27.04 -1.53
CA LYS A 263 2.26 -27.01 -2.45
C LYS A 263 1.97 -26.75 -3.92
N ASP A 264 0.72 -26.51 -4.33
CA ASP A 264 0.46 -26.02 -5.67
C ASP A 264 1.18 -24.69 -5.91
N TYR A 265 1.66 -24.48 -7.14
CA TYR A 265 2.26 -23.21 -7.56
C TYR A 265 1.30 -22.05 -7.35
N ALA A 266 1.82 -20.95 -6.81
CA ALA A 266 1.09 -19.70 -6.66
C ALA A 266 1.99 -18.53 -7.08
N MET A 267 1.45 -17.61 -7.88
CA MET A 267 2.15 -16.40 -8.31
C MET A 267 1.24 -15.19 -8.24
N THR A 268 1.77 -14.09 -7.70
CA THR A 268 1.08 -12.80 -7.67
C THR A 268 1.80 -11.79 -8.55
N ILE A 269 1.04 -10.96 -9.25
CA ILE A 269 1.54 -9.81 -10.00
C ILE A 269 0.78 -8.59 -9.50
N GLY A 270 1.48 -7.53 -9.11
CA GLY A 270 0.84 -6.30 -8.67
C GLY A 270 1.79 -5.15 -8.47
N PHE A 271 1.34 -4.13 -7.75
CA PHE A 271 2.05 -2.87 -7.56
C PHE A 271 2.42 -2.66 -6.09
N PRO A 272 3.38 -3.43 -5.54
CA PRO A 272 3.84 -3.23 -4.18
C PRO A 272 4.38 -1.80 -4.00
N GLY A 273 3.96 -1.14 -2.93
CA GLY A 273 4.24 0.26 -2.63
C GLY A 273 5.71 0.49 -2.30
N SER A 274 6.17 -0.02 -1.16
CA SER A 274 7.53 0.21 -0.68
C SER A 274 8.02 -0.93 0.21
N THR A 275 9.30 -1.28 0.05
CA THR A 275 10.04 -2.14 0.99
C THR A 275 11.39 -1.47 1.29
N ASP A 276 12.05 -1.92 2.35
CA ASP A 276 13.38 -1.46 2.78
C ASP A 276 14.27 -2.68 3.12
N ARG A 277 14.38 -3.65 2.19
CA ARG A 277 15.06 -4.95 2.39
C ARG A 277 16.54 -4.81 2.73
N TYR A 278 17.16 -3.76 2.22
CA TYR A 278 18.59 -3.49 2.33
C TYR A 278 18.91 -2.48 3.43
N LEU A 279 17.93 -2.13 4.26
CA LEU A 279 18.11 -1.24 5.40
C LEU A 279 19.17 -1.81 6.36
N CYS A 280 20.15 -0.98 6.71
CA CYS A 280 21.18 -1.33 7.69
C CYS A 280 20.63 -1.31 9.12
N SER A 281 21.40 -1.85 10.06
CA SER A 281 21.06 -2.00 11.48
C SER A 281 20.71 -0.66 12.13
N TRP A 282 21.42 0.42 11.79
CA TRP A 282 21.11 1.78 12.25
C TRP A 282 19.79 2.29 11.67
N GLY A 283 19.50 2.01 10.40
CA GLY A 283 18.22 2.37 9.77
C GLY A 283 17.05 1.60 10.37
N VAL A 284 17.21 0.30 10.63
CA VAL A 284 16.22 -0.53 11.33
C VAL A 284 15.95 0.02 12.74
N GLN A 285 16.99 0.40 13.47
CA GLN A 285 16.86 1.03 14.79
C GLN A 285 16.07 2.34 14.71
N GLN A 286 16.41 3.22 13.76
CA GLN A 286 15.71 4.49 13.57
C GLN A 286 14.24 4.27 13.18
N ARG A 287 13.93 3.29 12.32
CA ARG A 287 12.55 2.91 11.97
C ARG A 287 11.75 2.51 13.21
N ILE A 288 12.31 1.67 14.08
CA ILE A 288 11.64 1.23 15.31
C ILE A 288 11.43 2.40 16.28
N GLU A 289 12.51 3.10 16.61
CA GLU A 289 12.54 4.07 17.71
C GLU A 289 11.94 5.43 17.32
N ASN A 290 12.29 5.95 16.15
CA ASN A 290 12.04 7.34 15.79
C ASN A 290 10.90 7.49 14.76
N SER A 291 10.38 6.38 14.21
CA SER A 291 9.23 6.40 13.29
C SER A 291 8.04 5.59 13.81
N ASN A 292 8.21 4.29 14.06
CA ASN A 292 7.10 3.41 14.43
C ASN A 292 6.57 3.72 15.83
N LYS A 293 7.44 3.88 16.84
CA LYS A 293 6.99 4.20 18.22
C LYS A 293 6.17 5.51 18.29
N PRO A 294 6.63 6.66 17.76
CA PRO A 294 5.83 7.89 17.72
C PRO A 294 4.49 7.71 17.00
N ARG A 295 4.49 7.02 15.85
CA ARG A 295 3.27 6.74 15.09
C ARG A 295 2.26 5.93 15.91
N ILE A 296 2.72 4.87 16.59
CA ILE A 296 1.86 3.99 17.39
C ILE A 296 1.17 4.79 18.50
N GLU A 297 1.92 5.64 19.19
CA GLU A 297 1.40 6.45 20.30
C GLU A 297 0.37 7.48 19.82
N VAL A 298 0.72 8.30 18.82
CA VAL A 298 -0.15 9.38 18.32
C VAL A 298 -1.43 8.82 17.70
N ARG A 299 -1.32 7.76 16.89
CA ARG A 299 -2.49 7.14 16.27
C ARG A 299 -3.39 6.45 17.28
N GLY A 300 -2.84 5.80 18.31
CA GLY A 300 -3.63 5.19 19.37
C GLY A 300 -4.53 6.20 20.08
N ILE A 301 -3.99 7.38 20.41
CA ILE A 301 -4.77 8.48 21.02
C ILE A 301 -5.88 8.95 20.09
N LYS A 302 -5.56 9.24 18.82
CA LYS A 302 -6.51 9.73 17.82
C LYS A 302 -7.63 8.71 17.56
N GLN A 303 -7.28 7.44 17.39
CA GLN A 303 -8.24 6.37 17.13
C GLN A 303 -9.19 6.15 18.32
N GLY A 304 -8.71 6.27 19.56
CA GLY A 304 -9.58 6.21 20.74
C GLY A 304 -10.71 7.25 20.68
N ILE A 305 -10.37 8.50 20.32
CA ILE A 305 -11.33 9.60 20.17
C ILE A 305 -12.32 9.32 19.03
N TRP A 306 -11.83 8.85 17.89
CA TRP A 306 -12.69 8.52 16.75
C TRP A 306 -13.64 7.35 17.03
N LYS A 307 -13.15 6.25 17.61
CA LYS A 307 -13.98 5.05 17.88
C LYS A 307 -15.11 5.39 18.84
N GLU A 308 -14.86 6.16 19.91
CA GLU A 308 -15.91 6.63 20.82
C GLU A 308 -17.03 7.40 20.07
N ALA A 309 -16.65 8.31 19.16
CA ALA A 309 -17.61 9.09 18.39
C ALA A 309 -18.36 8.26 17.33
N MET A 310 -17.68 7.32 16.67
CA MET A 310 -18.27 6.42 15.69
C MET A 310 -19.29 5.46 16.33
N LEU A 311 -19.02 4.96 17.54
CA LEU A 311 -19.96 4.12 18.29
C LEU A 311 -21.20 4.90 18.74
N ALA A 312 -21.09 6.22 18.92
CA ALA A 312 -22.20 7.06 19.36
C ALA A 312 -23.11 7.58 18.22
N SER A 313 -22.69 7.48 16.95
CA SER A 313 -23.44 8.05 15.82
C SER A 313 -23.13 7.37 14.48
N ASP A 314 -24.16 6.84 13.81
CA ASP A 314 -24.06 6.28 12.47
C ASP A 314 -23.59 7.30 11.42
N ALA A 315 -24.01 8.56 11.54
CA ALA A 315 -23.55 9.61 10.64
C ALA A 315 -22.04 9.83 10.76
N VAL A 316 -21.50 9.82 11.99
CA VAL A 316 -20.04 9.90 12.22
C VAL A 316 -19.34 8.63 11.75
N ARG A 317 -19.92 7.45 12.02
CA ARG A 317 -19.43 6.16 11.53
C ARG A 317 -19.25 6.19 10.02
N ILE A 318 -20.25 6.61 9.25
CA ILE A 318 -20.19 6.67 7.78
C ILE A 318 -19.08 7.64 7.33
N LYS A 319 -18.99 8.83 7.93
CA LYS A 319 -17.97 9.84 7.60
C LYS A 319 -16.54 9.40 7.93
N TYR A 320 -16.34 8.72 9.06
CA TYR A 320 -15.00 8.41 9.60
C TYR A 320 -14.55 6.97 9.35
N ALA A 321 -15.40 6.06 8.86
CA ALA A 321 -15.05 4.65 8.65
C ALA A 321 -13.78 4.46 7.80
N SER A 322 -13.68 5.17 6.67
CA SER A 322 -12.52 5.09 5.78
C SER A 322 -11.24 5.64 6.44
N LYS A 323 -11.36 6.80 7.11
CA LYS A 323 -10.26 7.44 7.84
C LYS A 323 -9.74 6.60 9.01
N TYR A 324 -10.66 6.00 9.78
CA TYR A 324 -10.33 5.13 10.89
C TYR A 324 -9.61 3.87 10.42
N ALA A 325 -10.15 3.20 9.39
CA ALA A 325 -9.55 1.99 8.82
C ALA A 325 -8.13 2.26 8.29
N GLY A 326 -7.92 3.34 7.52
CA GLY A 326 -6.59 3.72 7.03
C GLY A 326 -5.60 4.04 8.15
N SER A 327 -6.06 4.66 9.24
CA SER A 327 -5.25 4.92 10.44
C SER A 327 -4.88 3.61 11.16
N SER A 328 -5.87 2.73 11.38
CA SER A 328 -5.74 1.45 12.08
C SER A 328 -4.78 0.51 11.36
N ASN A 329 -4.84 0.47 10.02
CA ASN A 329 -4.01 -0.39 9.20
C ASN A 329 -2.51 -0.23 9.48
N TYR A 330 -1.99 0.99 9.31
CA TYR A 330 -0.58 1.30 9.55
C TYR A 330 -0.21 1.33 11.04
N TRP A 331 -1.18 1.57 11.93
CA TRP A 331 -0.98 1.47 13.38
C TRP A 331 -0.68 0.02 13.78
N LYS A 332 -1.52 -0.94 13.35
CA LYS A 332 -1.29 -2.38 13.56
C LYS A 332 -0.03 -2.86 12.88
N ASN A 333 0.19 -2.49 11.61
CA ASN A 333 1.42 -2.83 10.89
C ASN A 333 2.67 -2.37 11.65
N SER A 334 2.70 -1.14 12.19
CA SER A 334 3.87 -0.65 12.94
C SER A 334 4.12 -1.43 14.24
N ILE A 335 3.06 -1.85 14.94
CA ILE A 335 3.16 -2.71 16.13
C ILE A 335 3.71 -4.09 15.74
N GLY A 336 3.11 -4.71 14.72
CA GLY A 336 3.50 -6.01 14.21
C GLY A 336 4.94 -6.02 13.71
N MET A 337 5.35 -5.00 12.94
CA MET A 337 6.70 -4.83 12.41
C MET A 337 7.72 -4.76 13.54
N ASN A 338 7.51 -3.90 14.54
CA ASN A 338 8.43 -3.79 15.69
C ASN A 338 8.57 -5.12 16.43
N LYS A 339 7.46 -5.84 16.63
CA LYS A 339 7.46 -7.16 17.27
C LYS A 339 8.20 -8.21 16.42
N GLY A 340 7.94 -8.25 15.12
CA GLY A 340 8.58 -9.17 14.18
C GLY A 340 10.09 -8.94 14.11
N LEU A 341 10.54 -7.69 13.93
CA LEU A 341 11.96 -7.33 13.90
C LEU A 341 12.71 -7.78 15.17
N ALA A 342 12.08 -7.61 16.34
CA ALA A 342 12.64 -8.06 17.61
C ALA A 342 12.69 -9.59 17.72
N ASN A 343 11.59 -10.28 17.42
CA ASN A 343 11.49 -11.75 17.51
C ASN A 343 12.47 -12.46 16.58
N LEU A 344 12.75 -11.87 15.40
CA LEU A 344 13.63 -12.40 14.38
C LEU A 344 15.09 -11.94 14.53
N ASN A 345 15.37 -11.17 15.58
CA ASN A 345 16.68 -10.61 15.88
C ASN A 345 17.32 -9.88 14.67
N VAL A 346 16.51 -9.10 13.94
CA VAL A 346 16.88 -8.52 12.64
C VAL A 346 18.07 -7.57 12.77
N ILE A 347 18.13 -6.76 13.83
CA ILE A 347 19.24 -5.84 14.06
C ILE A 347 20.59 -6.58 14.12
N GLU A 348 20.65 -7.69 14.86
CA GLU A 348 21.89 -8.49 14.96
C GLU A 348 22.24 -9.19 13.65
N ARG A 349 21.24 -9.63 12.88
CA ARG A 349 21.46 -10.17 11.53
C ARG A 349 22.04 -9.12 10.59
N LYS A 350 21.49 -7.90 10.60
CA LYS A 350 22.02 -6.77 9.80
C LYS A 350 23.45 -6.40 10.23
N ARG A 351 23.76 -6.38 11.53
CA ARG A 351 25.15 -6.20 12.02
C ARG A 351 26.11 -7.28 11.51
N ALA A 352 25.66 -8.52 11.43
CA ALA A 352 26.46 -9.61 10.88
C ALA A 352 26.68 -9.43 9.36
N GLU A 353 25.65 -9.01 8.61
CA GLU A 353 25.76 -8.66 7.19
C GLU A 353 26.74 -7.51 6.96
N GLU A 354 26.65 -6.44 7.77
CA GLU A 354 27.54 -5.28 7.74
C GLU A 354 29.00 -5.66 8.05
N THR A 355 29.21 -6.52 9.05
CA THR A 355 30.54 -7.05 9.38
C THR A 355 31.11 -7.85 8.20
N ALA A 356 30.31 -8.73 7.60
CA ALA A 356 30.73 -9.51 6.44
C ALA A 356 31.03 -8.62 5.23
N PHE A 357 30.26 -7.54 5.03
CA PHE A 357 30.52 -6.54 4.00
C PHE A 357 31.84 -5.82 4.24
N ALA A 358 32.09 -5.33 5.46
CA ALA A 358 33.34 -4.67 5.81
C ALA A 358 34.56 -5.58 5.58
N ASP A 359 34.48 -6.84 6.00
CA ASP A 359 35.53 -7.84 5.79
C ASP A 359 35.77 -8.14 4.30
N TRP A 360 34.71 -8.13 3.48
CA TRP A 360 34.83 -8.32 2.03
C TRP A 360 35.47 -7.12 1.33
N VAL A 361 35.13 -5.90 1.76
CA VAL A 361 35.73 -4.65 1.28
C VAL A 361 37.22 -4.60 1.63
N ALA A 362 37.60 -4.93 2.87
CA ALA A 362 38.97 -4.84 3.36
C ALA A 362 39.96 -5.80 2.67
N LYS A 363 39.47 -6.85 2.00
CA LYS A 363 40.30 -7.86 1.31
C LYS A 363 40.89 -7.38 -0.02
N ASP A 364 40.41 -6.28 -0.58
CA ASP A 364 40.84 -5.80 -1.90
C ASP A 364 40.92 -4.26 -1.93
N GLN A 365 42.03 -3.74 -2.44
CA GLN A 365 42.28 -2.29 -2.45
C GLN A 365 41.29 -1.52 -3.35
N ALA A 366 40.87 -2.11 -4.48
CA ALA A 366 39.92 -1.46 -5.37
C ALA A 366 38.52 -1.43 -4.75
N ARG A 367 38.12 -2.48 -4.03
CA ARG A 367 36.89 -2.47 -3.21
C ARG A 367 36.98 -1.45 -2.09
N GLY A 368 38.12 -1.36 -1.41
CA GLY A 368 38.37 -0.34 -0.38
C GLY A 368 38.17 1.08 -0.91
N ALA A 369 38.67 1.37 -2.11
CA ALA A 369 38.49 2.68 -2.75
C ALA A 369 37.03 2.98 -3.13
N LYS A 370 36.24 1.95 -3.51
CA LYS A 370 34.86 2.12 -3.97
C LYS A 370 33.82 2.09 -2.85
N TYR A 371 34.03 1.27 -1.82
CA TYR A 371 33.03 0.93 -0.80
C TYR A 371 33.47 1.22 0.64
N GLY A 372 34.71 1.67 0.86
CA GLY A 372 35.27 1.85 2.20
C GLY A 372 34.52 2.84 3.09
N GLU A 373 33.84 3.82 2.50
CA GLU A 373 33.07 4.85 3.24
C GLU A 373 31.63 4.42 3.59
N VAL A 374 31.11 3.35 2.98
CA VAL A 374 29.67 3.01 2.98
C VAL A 374 29.08 2.90 4.39
N LEU A 375 29.69 2.09 5.26
CA LEU A 375 29.15 1.87 6.60
C LEU A 375 29.24 3.13 7.49
N ASN A 376 30.27 3.95 7.30
CA ASN A 376 30.42 5.20 8.03
C ASN A 376 29.37 6.25 7.61
N LEU A 377 29.06 6.34 6.30
CA LEU A 377 27.99 7.20 5.79
C LEU A 377 26.64 6.79 6.40
N LEU A 378 26.33 5.48 6.39
CA LEU A 378 25.10 4.94 6.94
C LEU A 378 25.00 5.15 8.45
N GLU A 379 26.04 4.79 9.21
CA GLU A 379 26.06 4.97 10.67
C GLU A 379 25.85 6.44 11.04
N LYS A 380 26.66 7.34 10.47
CA LYS A 380 26.59 8.77 10.76
C LYS A 380 25.23 9.33 10.37
N GLY A 381 24.78 9.07 9.15
CA GLY A 381 23.54 9.63 8.62
C GLY A 381 22.30 9.27 9.45
N TYR A 382 22.15 8.00 9.81
CA TYR A 382 21.05 7.57 10.67
C TYR A 382 21.22 8.06 12.11
N THR A 383 22.39 7.88 12.72
CA THR A 383 22.55 8.21 14.15
C THR A 383 22.46 9.71 14.42
N SER A 384 22.95 10.56 13.52
CA SER A 384 22.87 12.02 13.68
C SER A 384 21.44 12.57 13.53
N THR A 385 20.54 11.83 12.88
CA THR A 385 19.19 12.29 12.58
C THR A 385 18.11 11.79 13.53
N ASN A 386 18.41 10.84 14.43
CA ASN A 386 17.42 10.20 15.31
C ASN A 386 16.47 11.18 16.01
N LYS A 387 17.00 12.18 16.71
CA LYS A 387 16.20 13.17 17.44
C LYS A 387 15.31 14.03 16.53
N TYR A 388 15.81 14.36 15.33
CA TYR A 388 15.07 15.16 14.36
C TYR A 388 13.97 14.34 13.71
N ARG A 389 14.27 13.07 13.36
CA ARG A 389 13.30 12.12 12.80
C ARG A 389 12.16 11.83 13.78
N GLU A 390 12.46 11.68 15.06
CA GLU A 390 11.45 11.47 16.11
C GLU A 390 10.51 12.67 16.23
N ALA A 391 11.08 13.88 16.39
CA ALA A 391 10.30 15.12 16.46
C ALA A 391 9.44 15.32 15.19
N LEU A 392 10.03 15.10 14.01
CA LEU A 392 9.36 15.21 12.73
C LEU A 392 8.19 14.22 12.63
N THR A 393 8.36 12.99 13.11
CA THR A 393 7.29 11.98 13.09
C THR A 393 6.15 12.37 14.02
N TYR A 394 6.43 12.81 15.25
CA TYR A 394 5.39 13.29 16.16
C TYR A 394 4.60 14.46 15.55
N LEU A 395 5.29 15.46 15.00
CA LEU A 395 4.62 16.62 14.38
C LEU A 395 3.78 16.22 13.16
N ASN A 396 4.30 15.34 12.30
CA ASN A 396 3.53 14.87 11.14
C ASN A 396 2.31 14.05 11.54
N GLU A 397 2.46 13.08 12.43
CA GLU A 397 1.35 12.22 12.88
C GLU A 397 0.29 13.03 13.63
N ALA A 398 0.70 14.04 14.41
CA ALA A 398 -0.21 14.88 15.21
C ALA A 398 -0.94 15.93 14.36
N PHE A 399 -0.26 16.54 13.38
CA PHE A 399 -0.79 17.72 12.69
C PHE A 399 -1.00 17.52 11.19
N SER A 400 -0.08 16.87 10.47
CA SER A 400 -0.24 16.63 9.03
C SER A 400 -1.31 15.57 8.74
N SER A 401 -1.34 14.49 9.53
CA SER A 401 -2.31 13.39 9.40
C SER A 401 -3.21 13.19 10.64
N GLY A 402 -3.08 14.05 11.64
CA GLY A 402 -3.84 13.99 12.90
C GLY A 402 -5.06 14.90 12.87
N ALA A 403 -4.86 16.19 13.20
CA ALA A 403 -5.92 17.20 13.20
C ALA A 403 -6.29 17.64 11.77
N GLU A 404 -7.54 17.41 11.37
CA GLU A 404 -8.01 17.63 10.00
C GLU A 404 -8.09 19.11 9.63
N ILE A 405 -8.38 20.00 10.59
CA ILE A 405 -8.41 21.45 10.39
C ILE A 405 -7.05 22.02 9.97
N ILE A 406 -5.96 21.40 10.43
CA ILE A 406 -4.59 21.79 10.03
C ILE A 406 -4.34 21.41 8.59
N ARG A 407 -4.73 20.19 8.21
CA ARG A 407 -4.66 19.74 6.82
C ARG A 407 -5.51 20.62 5.90
N LEU A 408 -6.74 20.97 6.32
CA LEU A 408 -7.60 21.88 5.56
C LEU A 408 -6.96 23.25 5.40
N ALA A 409 -6.46 23.84 6.48
CA ALA A 409 -5.76 25.12 6.43
C ALA A 409 -4.55 25.07 5.49
N ARG A 410 -3.75 24.01 5.54
CA ARG A 410 -2.62 23.80 4.62
C ARG A 410 -3.07 23.68 3.16
N MET A 411 -4.14 22.94 2.88
CA MET A 411 -4.70 22.84 1.52
C MET A 411 -5.10 24.21 0.99
N VAL A 412 -5.86 24.98 1.78
CA VAL A 412 -6.30 26.33 1.39
C VAL A 412 -5.10 27.28 1.21
N GLN A 413 -4.08 27.18 2.08
CA GLN A 413 -2.85 27.99 2.00
C GLN A 413 -1.95 27.64 0.80
N SER A 414 -2.11 26.46 0.19
CA SER A 414 -1.30 26.01 -0.93
C SER A 414 -1.71 26.58 -2.29
N VAL A 415 -2.87 27.24 -2.36
CA VAL A 415 -3.37 27.82 -3.62
C VAL A 415 -2.59 29.11 -3.93
N ASP A 416 -1.99 29.16 -5.11
CA ASP A 416 -1.43 30.40 -5.67
C ASP A 416 -2.56 31.27 -6.21
N ILE A 417 -3.11 32.11 -5.33
CA ILE A 417 -4.23 33.01 -5.67
C ILE A 417 -3.84 34.09 -6.69
N GLU A 418 -2.57 34.42 -6.82
CA GLU A 418 -2.12 35.42 -7.80
C GLU A 418 -1.94 34.82 -9.20
N GLY A 419 -1.55 33.54 -9.28
CA GLY A 419 -1.33 32.82 -10.53
C GLY A 419 -2.51 31.99 -11.04
N ALA A 420 -3.42 31.56 -10.18
CA ALA A 420 -4.50 30.64 -10.55
C ALA A 420 -5.65 31.30 -11.33
N THR A 421 -6.13 30.61 -12.35
CA THR A 421 -7.34 30.97 -13.10
C THR A 421 -8.61 30.70 -12.30
N PRO A 422 -9.74 31.38 -12.60
CA PRO A 422 -11.03 31.08 -11.99
C PRO A 422 -11.47 29.62 -12.15
N GLU A 423 -11.14 29.01 -13.29
CA GLU A 423 -11.40 27.61 -13.60
C GLU A 423 -10.58 26.69 -12.69
N GLU A 424 -9.28 26.91 -12.53
CA GLU A 424 -8.42 26.13 -11.62
C GLU A 424 -8.88 26.23 -10.16
N ILE A 425 -9.30 27.42 -9.72
CA ILE A 425 -9.87 27.61 -8.38
C ILE A 425 -11.17 26.81 -8.22
N THR A 426 -12.01 26.78 -9.26
CA THR A 426 -13.27 26.02 -9.25
C THR A 426 -13.02 24.53 -9.16
N VAL A 427 -12.11 24.01 -10.00
CA VAL A 427 -11.66 22.61 -9.95
C VAL A 427 -11.08 22.27 -8.58
N PHE A 428 -10.22 23.13 -8.01
CA PHE A 428 -9.67 22.91 -6.68
C PHE A 428 -10.76 22.84 -5.58
N LEU A 429 -11.75 23.72 -5.65
CA LEU A 429 -12.87 23.72 -4.71
C LEU A 429 -13.70 22.43 -4.83
N GLU A 430 -14.02 22.01 -6.05
CA GLU A 430 -14.84 20.84 -6.35
C GLU A 430 -14.12 19.52 -6.04
N ASP A 431 -12.82 19.42 -6.35
CA ASP A 431 -12.06 18.18 -6.23
C ASP A 431 -11.43 17.99 -4.83
N ARG A 432 -11.21 19.08 -4.07
CA ARG A 432 -10.43 19.03 -2.82
C ARG A 432 -11.20 19.52 -1.61
N ILE A 433 -11.86 20.67 -1.72
CA ILE A 433 -12.51 21.31 -0.55
C ILE A 433 -13.90 20.73 -0.31
N GLN A 434 -14.74 20.61 -1.34
CA GLN A 434 -16.08 20.06 -1.21
C GLN A 434 -16.07 18.60 -0.69
N PRO A 435 -15.22 17.68 -1.20
CA PRO A 435 -15.15 16.31 -0.69
C PRO A 435 -14.66 16.26 0.75
N PHE A 436 -13.75 17.16 1.15
CA PHE A 436 -13.29 17.25 2.54
C PHE A 436 -14.46 17.50 3.51
N PHE A 437 -15.37 18.44 3.19
CA PHE A 437 -16.49 18.76 4.08
C PHE A 437 -17.54 17.66 4.19
N LYS A 438 -17.65 16.77 3.18
CA LYS A 438 -18.56 15.62 3.22
C LYS A 438 -18.30 14.74 4.45
N ASP A 439 -17.02 14.48 4.72
CA ASP A 439 -16.57 13.53 5.74
C ASP A 439 -16.01 14.20 7.00
N TYR A 440 -16.10 15.53 7.11
CA TYR A 440 -15.54 16.28 8.23
C TYR A 440 -16.57 16.51 9.35
N GLU A 441 -16.14 16.30 10.60
CA GLU A 441 -16.93 16.58 11.80
C GLU A 441 -16.16 17.57 12.70
N PRO A 442 -16.45 18.88 12.63
CA PRO A 442 -15.68 19.90 13.34
C PRO A 442 -15.63 19.69 14.86
N SER A 443 -16.73 19.23 15.45
CA SER A 443 -16.81 19.02 16.90
C SER A 443 -15.87 17.88 17.37
N LEU A 444 -15.70 16.86 16.53
CA LEU A 444 -14.78 15.75 16.75
C LEU A 444 -13.33 16.19 16.55
N ASP A 445 -13.04 16.91 15.46
CA ASP A 445 -11.69 17.36 15.16
C ASP A 445 -11.17 18.38 16.19
N GLN A 446 -12.04 19.17 16.81
CA GLN A 446 -11.66 20.02 17.93
C GLN A 446 -11.07 19.21 19.11
N LYS A 447 -11.68 18.05 19.44
CA LYS A 447 -11.17 17.15 20.48
C LYS A 447 -9.84 16.53 20.07
N VAL A 448 -9.74 16.11 18.81
CA VAL A 448 -8.50 15.56 18.24
C VAL A 448 -7.38 16.60 18.32
N LEU A 449 -7.60 17.83 17.87
CA LEU A 449 -6.60 18.90 17.90
C LEU A 449 -6.04 19.13 19.30
N ALA A 450 -6.91 19.20 20.32
CA ALA A 450 -6.46 19.36 21.70
C ALA A 450 -5.53 18.22 22.16
N ALA A 451 -5.90 16.97 21.85
CA ALA A 451 -5.09 15.80 22.17
C ALA A 451 -3.76 15.77 21.39
N MET A 452 -3.80 16.11 20.10
CA MET A 452 -2.61 16.18 19.22
C MET A 452 -1.63 17.25 19.69
N MET A 453 -2.13 18.41 20.13
CA MET A 453 -1.27 19.45 20.70
C MET A 453 -0.63 19.02 22.02
N LYS A 454 -1.39 18.32 22.88
CA LYS A 454 -0.88 17.81 24.15
C LYS A 454 0.25 16.80 23.93
N ILE A 455 0.04 15.80 23.08
CA ILE A 455 1.07 14.76 22.86
C ILE A 455 2.33 15.34 22.22
N ALA A 456 2.20 16.28 21.28
CA ALA A 456 3.35 16.96 20.71
C ALA A 456 4.14 17.77 21.76
N LYS A 457 3.47 18.46 22.70
CA LYS A 457 4.15 19.15 23.82
C LYS A 457 4.93 18.19 24.71
N GLU A 458 4.37 17.02 24.98
CA GLU A 458 4.94 16.04 25.92
C GLU A 458 6.14 15.30 25.32
N ARG A 459 6.17 15.13 24.00
CA ARG A 459 7.15 14.28 23.30
C ARG A 459 8.18 15.03 22.47
N VAL A 460 7.85 16.22 21.95
CA VAL A 460 8.76 17.00 21.10
C VAL A 460 9.53 18.00 21.97
N SER A 461 10.86 17.99 21.85
CA SER A 461 11.72 18.91 22.59
C SER A 461 11.35 20.38 22.29
N PRO A 462 11.45 21.31 23.28
CA PRO A 462 11.01 22.68 23.12
C PRO A 462 11.60 23.43 21.93
N GLU A 463 12.84 23.14 21.54
CA GLU A 463 13.52 23.74 20.39
C GLU A 463 12.96 23.32 19.02
N PHE A 464 12.17 22.24 18.97
CA PHE A 464 11.52 21.75 17.75
C PHE A 464 10.00 21.95 17.75
N LEU A 465 9.44 22.48 18.84
CA LEU A 465 8.01 22.76 18.91
C LEU A 465 7.64 23.94 18.01
N PRO A 466 6.46 23.90 17.38
CA PRO A 466 5.89 25.05 16.70
C PRO A 466 5.84 26.29 17.59
N ASP A 467 6.27 27.45 17.09
CA ASP A 467 6.30 28.72 17.83
C ASP A 467 4.96 29.09 18.48
N ILE A 468 3.84 28.64 17.90
CA ILE A 468 2.49 28.83 18.44
C ILE A 468 2.35 28.31 19.88
N TYR A 469 3.14 27.31 20.30
CA TYR A 469 3.12 26.80 21.67
C TYR A 469 3.51 27.87 22.70
N THR A 470 4.40 28.80 22.34
CA THR A 470 4.77 29.92 23.22
C THR A 470 3.57 30.82 23.50
N SER A 471 2.80 31.14 22.46
CA SER A 471 1.56 31.92 22.56
C SER A 471 0.49 31.18 23.34
N VAL A 472 0.36 29.87 23.12
CA VAL A 472 -0.60 29.01 23.80
C VAL A 472 -0.29 28.90 25.30
N ASP A 473 0.96 28.64 25.66
CA ASP A 473 1.40 28.56 27.06
C ASP A 473 1.20 29.90 27.78
N LYS A 474 1.46 31.02 27.11
CA LYS A 474 1.26 32.35 27.70
C LYS A 474 -0.20 32.67 27.95
N LYS A 475 -1.07 32.46 26.94
CA LYS A 475 -2.48 32.91 26.93
C LYS A 475 -3.46 31.90 27.52
N TYR A 476 -3.24 30.61 27.28
CA TYR A 476 -4.12 29.52 27.70
C TYR A 476 -3.52 28.67 28.82
N LYS A 477 -2.28 28.97 29.27
CA LYS A 477 -1.60 28.26 30.37
C LYS A 477 -1.47 26.75 30.11
N GLY A 478 -1.17 26.39 28.86
CA GLY A 478 -1.05 24.98 28.44
C GLY A 478 -2.39 24.23 28.37
N ASN A 479 -3.53 24.91 28.47
CA ASN A 479 -4.84 24.29 28.29
C ASN A 479 -5.21 24.21 26.80
N TYR A 480 -4.90 23.07 26.18
CA TYR A 480 -5.09 22.83 24.76
C TYR A 480 -6.55 22.70 24.37
N GLU A 481 -7.43 22.25 25.27
CA GLU A 481 -8.87 22.17 25.02
C GLU A 481 -9.48 23.58 24.83
N LYS A 482 -9.10 24.53 25.68
CA LYS A 482 -9.52 25.94 25.55
C LYS A 482 -8.95 26.59 24.30
N TYR A 483 -7.70 26.29 23.94
CA TYR A 483 -7.11 26.83 22.72
C TYR A 483 -7.80 26.26 21.48
N ALA A 484 -7.97 24.94 21.38
CA ALA A 484 -8.69 24.30 20.28
C ALA A 484 -10.11 24.85 20.15
N ALA A 485 -10.85 24.99 21.25
CA ALA A 485 -12.18 25.61 21.23
C ALA A 485 -12.15 27.07 20.71
N ASP A 486 -11.12 27.85 21.05
CA ASP A 486 -10.96 29.22 20.54
C ASP A 486 -10.61 29.25 19.03
N VAL A 487 -9.78 28.32 18.55
CA VAL A 487 -9.48 28.14 17.12
C VAL A 487 -10.76 27.86 16.34
N PHE A 488 -11.51 26.83 16.74
CA PHE A 488 -12.75 26.41 16.06
C PHE A 488 -13.86 27.47 16.15
N LYS A 489 -13.90 28.26 17.22
CA LYS A 489 -14.84 29.37 17.35
C LYS A 489 -14.54 30.53 16.39
N LYS A 490 -13.27 30.75 16.05
CA LYS A 490 -12.81 31.96 15.35
C LYS A 490 -12.43 31.73 13.90
N THR A 491 -12.06 30.52 13.52
CA THR A 491 -11.60 30.23 12.17
C THR A 491 -12.72 30.41 11.13
N SER A 492 -12.39 30.93 9.96
CA SER A 492 -13.27 30.99 8.78
C SER A 492 -13.30 29.69 7.99
N LEU A 493 -12.40 28.74 8.29
CA LEU A 493 -12.20 27.51 7.53
C LEU A 493 -13.20 26.39 7.83
N LEU A 494 -14.24 26.63 8.64
CA LEU A 494 -15.31 25.65 8.89
C LEU A 494 -16.46 25.72 7.87
N SER A 495 -16.32 26.52 6.80
CA SER A 495 -17.36 26.72 5.79
C SER A 495 -16.76 26.69 4.40
N TYR A 496 -17.34 25.84 3.54
CA TYR A 496 -17.03 25.79 2.12
C TYR A 496 -17.20 27.17 1.47
N ASP A 497 -18.34 27.84 1.69
CA ASP A 497 -18.64 29.13 1.07
C ASP A 497 -17.63 30.21 1.45
N LYS A 498 -17.20 30.24 2.72
CA LYS A 498 -16.15 31.18 3.16
C LYS A 498 -14.82 30.87 2.49
N ILE A 499 -14.44 29.61 2.36
CA ILE A 499 -13.22 29.21 1.64
C ILE A 499 -13.32 29.61 0.17
N ALA A 500 -14.44 29.32 -0.49
CA ALA A 500 -14.66 29.69 -1.88
C ALA A 500 -14.61 31.21 -2.09
N GLU A 501 -15.20 31.99 -1.19
CA GLU A 501 -15.13 33.45 -1.20
C GLU A 501 -13.69 33.96 -1.03
N MET A 502 -12.93 33.35 -0.10
CA MET A 502 -11.51 33.69 0.12
C MET A 502 -10.65 33.37 -1.10
N LEU A 503 -10.80 32.19 -1.71
CA LEU A 503 -9.99 31.79 -2.86
C LEU A 503 -10.36 32.57 -4.13
N ARG A 504 -11.61 33.03 -4.28
CA ARG A 504 -12.01 33.85 -5.43
C ARG A 504 -11.67 35.34 -5.27
N ASN A 505 -11.20 35.77 -4.10
CA ASN A 505 -10.93 37.17 -3.81
C ASN A 505 -9.59 37.35 -3.08
N PRO A 506 -8.53 37.81 -3.76
CA PRO A 506 -7.20 38.00 -3.17
C PRO A 506 -7.20 38.85 -1.90
N LYS A 507 -8.05 39.90 -1.83
CA LYS A 507 -8.15 40.76 -0.64
C LYS A 507 -8.75 40.04 0.57
N GLN A 508 -9.59 39.04 0.34
CA GLN A 508 -10.13 38.21 1.41
C GLN A 508 -9.15 37.12 1.80
N TYR A 509 -8.45 36.53 0.83
CA TYR A 509 -7.37 35.58 1.09
C TYR A 509 -6.30 36.15 2.01
N GLU A 510 -5.97 37.44 1.89
CA GLU A 510 -5.05 38.12 2.82
C GLU A 510 -5.45 38.03 4.30
N LYS A 511 -6.75 37.89 4.60
CA LYS A 511 -7.24 37.70 5.97
C LYS A 511 -6.92 36.31 6.51
N LEU A 512 -6.72 35.31 5.64
CA LEU A 512 -6.34 33.94 6.03
C LEU A 512 -5.04 33.92 6.83
N ARG A 513 -4.09 34.83 6.56
CA ARG A 513 -2.85 34.93 7.34
C ARG A 513 -3.07 35.20 8.84
N LYS A 514 -4.24 35.73 9.21
CA LYS A 514 -4.64 36.01 10.61
C LYS A 514 -5.69 35.01 11.13
N ASP A 515 -6.07 34.03 10.31
CA ASP A 515 -6.98 32.96 10.75
C ASP A 515 -6.23 32.05 11.74
N PRO A 516 -6.81 31.72 12.90
CA PRO A 516 -6.11 30.96 13.93
C PRO A 516 -5.76 29.52 13.50
N ALA A 517 -6.53 28.89 12.61
CA ALA A 517 -6.18 27.58 12.09
C ALA A 517 -5.06 27.66 11.04
N ALA A 518 -5.05 28.72 10.23
CA ALA A 518 -3.99 28.97 9.26
C ALA A 518 -2.65 29.40 9.91
N GLU A 519 -2.70 30.20 10.99
CA GLU A 519 -1.55 30.55 11.80
C GLU A 519 -0.93 29.30 12.45
N LEU A 520 -1.76 28.45 13.04
CA LEU A 520 -1.34 27.18 13.62
C LEU A 520 -0.73 26.24 12.55
N SER A 521 -1.40 26.10 11.40
CA SER A 521 -0.91 25.30 10.27
C SER A 521 0.46 25.77 9.77
N LEU A 522 0.63 27.09 9.60
CA LEU A 522 1.90 27.67 9.16
C LEU A 522 2.99 27.47 10.21
N SER A 523 2.70 27.71 11.49
CA SER A 523 3.67 27.51 12.57
C SER A 523 4.17 26.06 12.62
N VAL A 524 3.27 25.09 12.46
CA VAL A 524 3.64 23.67 12.36
C VAL A 524 4.48 23.38 11.12
N LEU A 525 4.07 23.93 9.97
CA LEU A 525 4.77 23.73 8.70
C LEU A 525 6.21 24.25 8.76
N VAL A 526 6.44 25.40 9.37
CA VAL A 526 7.78 25.98 9.56
C VAL A 526 8.67 25.05 10.39
N SER A 527 8.18 24.52 11.53
CA SER A 527 8.96 23.58 12.34
C SER A 527 9.25 22.27 11.62
N ILE A 528 8.30 21.76 10.84
CA ILE A 528 8.53 20.58 9.99
C ILE A 528 9.64 20.85 8.96
N PHE A 529 9.60 21.99 8.27
CA PHE A 529 10.65 22.36 7.31
C PHE A 529 12.02 22.56 7.96
N GLN A 530 12.07 23.18 9.15
CA GLN A 530 13.31 23.33 9.91
C GLN A 530 13.92 21.97 10.26
N LEU A 531 13.10 21.03 10.74
CA LEU A 531 13.55 19.66 11.02
C LEU A 531 14.06 18.94 9.76
N GLN A 532 13.37 19.08 8.64
CA GLN A 532 13.82 18.52 7.36
C GLN A 532 15.16 19.13 6.91
N GLN A 533 15.35 20.43 7.06
CA GLN A 533 16.62 21.10 6.74
C GLN A 533 17.77 20.61 7.63
N LEU A 534 17.51 20.41 8.92
CA LEU A 534 18.50 19.86 9.87
C LEU A 534 18.95 18.44 9.53
N MET A 535 18.19 17.73 8.70
CA MET A 535 18.47 16.37 8.28
C MET A 535 19.04 16.28 6.86
N GLY A 536 18.90 17.32 6.03
CA GLY A 536 19.17 17.28 4.59
C GLY A 536 20.51 16.65 4.21
N ASP A 537 21.61 17.14 4.78
CA ASP A 537 22.96 16.62 4.50
C ASP A 537 23.09 15.13 4.86
N ALA A 538 22.51 14.72 5.99
CA ALA A 538 22.53 13.33 6.44
C ALA A 538 21.65 12.42 5.56
N GLU A 539 20.55 12.92 5.01
CA GLU A 539 19.74 12.14 4.06
C GLU A 539 20.52 11.86 2.76
N TYR A 540 21.38 12.78 2.30
CA TYR A 540 22.25 12.52 1.15
C TYR A 540 23.39 11.56 1.47
N ASP A 541 23.96 11.63 2.69
CA ASP A 541 24.91 10.61 3.19
C ASP A 541 24.26 9.21 3.18
N ILE A 542 23.01 9.10 3.68
CA ILE A 542 22.24 7.85 3.67
C ILE A 542 22.00 7.38 2.24
N ALA A 543 21.47 8.24 1.35
CA ALA A 543 21.17 7.87 -0.02
C ALA A 543 22.41 7.36 -0.79
N LYS A 544 23.56 8.03 -0.61
CA LYS A 544 24.84 7.58 -1.16
C LYS A 544 25.27 6.24 -0.56
N GLY A 545 25.18 6.13 0.76
CA GLY A 545 25.50 4.91 1.51
C GLY A 545 24.69 3.72 1.04
N GLU A 546 23.36 3.84 0.95
CA GLU A 546 22.46 2.76 0.52
C GLU A 546 22.69 2.36 -0.93
N ARG A 547 22.86 3.34 -1.84
CA ARG A 547 23.18 3.08 -3.26
C ARG A 547 24.44 2.25 -3.40
N LEU A 548 25.51 2.65 -2.72
CA LEU A 548 26.79 1.95 -2.76
C LEU A 548 26.75 0.62 -2.01
N TYR A 549 26.00 0.53 -0.92
CA TYR A 549 25.80 -0.71 -0.17
C TYR A 549 25.12 -1.76 -1.03
N PHE A 550 24.00 -1.42 -1.68
CA PHE A 550 23.32 -2.32 -2.61
C PHE A 550 24.25 -2.76 -3.75
N ALA A 551 24.96 -1.82 -4.37
CA ALA A 551 25.92 -2.13 -5.44
C ALA A 551 27.01 -3.11 -4.97
N GLY A 552 27.56 -2.89 -3.77
CA GLY A 552 28.56 -3.77 -3.18
C GLY A 552 28.01 -5.15 -2.80
N LEU A 553 26.77 -5.24 -2.29
CA LEU A 553 26.11 -6.53 -2.02
C LEU A 553 25.94 -7.37 -3.30
N LYS A 554 25.60 -6.73 -4.42
CA LYS A 554 25.49 -7.39 -5.72
C LYS A 554 26.84 -7.93 -6.21
N GLU A 555 27.93 -7.20 -5.99
CA GLU A 555 29.29 -7.66 -6.31
C GLU A 555 29.80 -8.73 -5.34
N MET A 556 29.41 -8.66 -4.06
CA MET A 556 29.79 -9.62 -3.03
C MET A 556 29.08 -10.98 -3.21
N TYR A 557 27.84 -10.96 -3.69
CA TYR A 557 27.00 -12.14 -3.88
C TYR A 557 26.47 -12.25 -5.32
N PRO A 558 27.32 -12.44 -6.33
CA PRO A 558 26.92 -12.46 -7.74
C PRO A 558 25.93 -13.60 -8.07
N GLU A 559 25.94 -14.67 -7.28
CA GLU A 559 25.04 -15.82 -7.45
C GLU A 559 23.69 -15.66 -6.75
N LYS A 560 23.52 -14.64 -5.89
CA LYS A 560 22.23 -14.36 -5.23
C LYS A 560 21.39 -13.46 -6.12
N ALA A 561 20.16 -13.89 -6.41
CA ALA A 561 19.16 -13.02 -7.00
C ALA A 561 18.71 -11.98 -5.96
N LEU A 562 19.21 -10.74 -6.07
CA LEU A 562 18.79 -9.62 -5.23
C LEU A 562 17.69 -8.82 -5.94
N SER A 563 16.50 -8.79 -5.34
CA SER A 563 15.36 -8.01 -5.86
C SER A 563 15.54 -6.51 -5.59
N SER A 564 14.95 -5.65 -6.42
CA SER A 564 14.84 -4.23 -6.08
C SER A 564 13.78 -4.07 -5.01
N ASP A 565 14.00 -3.15 -4.06
CA ASP A 565 12.91 -2.69 -3.19
C ASP A 565 11.70 -2.24 -4.01
N ALA A 566 10.51 -2.45 -3.46
CA ALA A 566 9.25 -2.01 -4.05
C ALA A 566 9.18 -0.48 -4.14
N ASN A 567 8.56 0.02 -5.21
CA ASN A 567 8.46 1.46 -5.51
C ASN A 567 7.18 1.78 -6.31
N PHE A 568 6.10 1.04 -6.05
CA PHE A 568 4.79 1.16 -6.71
C PHE A 568 4.83 0.98 -8.25
N THR A 569 5.65 0.04 -8.70
CA THR A 569 5.72 -0.43 -10.09
C THR A 569 5.33 -1.89 -10.18
N MET A 570 5.01 -2.40 -11.38
CA MET A 570 4.58 -3.77 -11.55
C MET A 570 5.69 -4.76 -11.16
N ARG A 571 5.40 -5.62 -10.19
CA ARG A 571 6.27 -6.69 -9.70
C ARG A 571 5.56 -8.02 -9.72
N LEU A 572 6.36 -9.09 -9.76
CA LEU A 572 5.93 -10.46 -9.66
C LEU A 572 6.55 -11.12 -8.43
N SER A 573 5.78 -11.89 -7.69
CA SER A 573 6.29 -12.85 -6.71
C SER A 573 5.73 -14.23 -7.00
N TYR A 574 6.53 -15.28 -6.85
CA TYR A 574 6.15 -16.67 -7.11
C TYR A 574 6.49 -17.55 -5.91
N GLY A 575 5.80 -18.67 -5.78
CA GLY A 575 5.89 -19.55 -4.62
C GLY A 575 4.87 -20.67 -4.71
N SER A 576 4.34 -21.07 -3.56
CA SER A 576 3.37 -22.16 -3.45
C SER A 576 2.33 -21.88 -2.37
N ILE A 577 1.18 -22.54 -2.52
CA ILE A 577 0.15 -22.64 -1.49
C ILE A 577 0.71 -23.39 -0.28
N GLY A 578 0.41 -22.93 0.93
CA GLY A 578 0.79 -23.67 2.13
C GLY A 578 0.52 -23.01 3.47
N GLY A 579 0.29 -23.85 4.48
CA GLY A 579 0.07 -23.43 5.87
C GLY A 579 1.36 -22.99 6.54
N TYR A 580 1.29 -22.65 7.82
CA TYR A 580 2.47 -22.28 8.61
C TYR A 580 2.28 -22.51 10.11
N ARG A 581 3.40 -22.41 10.83
CA ARG A 581 3.46 -22.57 12.28
C ARG A 581 3.69 -21.21 12.93
N PRO A 582 2.66 -20.54 13.48
CA PRO A 582 2.80 -19.20 14.04
C PRO A 582 3.59 -19.17 15.35
N TYR A 583 3.52 -20.25 16.14
CA TYR A 583 4.23 -20.43 17.40
C TYR A 583 4.27 -21.92 17.79
N ASP A 584 4.93 -22.23 18.90
CA ASP A 584 5.04 -23.60 19.39
C ASP A 584 3.67 -24.26 19.61
N ALA A 585 3.58 -25.56 19.35
CA ALA A 585 2.37 -26.38 19.37
C ALA A 585 1.18 -25.96 18.49
N ALA A 586 1.29 -24.93 17.64
CA ALA A 586 0.22 -24.53 16.71
C ALA A 586 0.51 -24.92 15.25
N TRP A 587 -0.54 -25.16 14.48
CA TRP A 587 -0.49 -25.27 13.02
C TRP A 587 -1.69 -24.57 12.41
N TYR A 588 -1.43 -23.61 11.52
CA TYR A 588 -2.45 -22.95 10.73
C TYR A 588 -2.52 -23.56 9.35
N ASN A 589 -3.71 -24.06 8.99
CA ASN A 589 -3.99 -24.63 7.68
C ASN A 589 -3.91 -23.56 6.57
N TYR A 590 -3.77 -24.00 5.32
CA TYR A 590 -3.60 -23.12 4.15
C TYR A 590 -4.90 -22.56 3.58
N TYR A 591 -6.06 -22.98 4.08
CA TYR A 591 -7.36 -22.43 3.68
C TYR A 591 -8.34 -22.41 4.84
N SER A 592 -9.31 -21.49 4.75
CA SER A 592 -10.47 -21.38 5.63
C SER A 592 -11.76 -21.73 4.90
N THR A 593 -12.83 -21.99 5.64
CA THR A 593 -14.12 -22.44 5.09
C THR A 593 -15.29 -21.64 5.65
N ASP A 594 -16.45 -21.79 5.01
CA ASP A 594 -17.76 -21.27 5.42
C ASP A 594 -18.07 -21.46 6.93
N LYS A 595 -17.68 -22.59 7.51
CA LYS A 595 -17.80 -22.87 8.95
C LYS A 595 -17.23 -21.76 9.84
N GLY A 596 -16.11 -21.15 9.45
CA GLY A 596 -15.47 -20.11 10.25
C GLY A 596 -16.26 -18.80 10.29
N ILE A 597 -17.17 -18.56 9.33
CA ILE A 597 -18.15 -17.46 9.43
C ILE A 597 -19.10 -17.78 10.59
N LEU A 598 -19.64 -19.00 10.64
CA LEU A 598 -20.60 -19.42 11.69
C LEU A 598 -19.96 -19.49 13.09
N GLU A 599 -18.68 -19.84 13.18
CA GLU A 599 -17.93 -19.89 14.44
C GLU A 599 -17.64 -18.50 15.01
N LYS A 600 -17.44 -17.50 14.15
CA LYS A 600 -17.12 -16.13 14.55
C LYS A 600 -18.33 -15.20 14.64
N GLU A 601 -19.45 -15.53 14.01
CA GLU A 601 -20.62 -14.66 13.95
C GLU A 601 -21.11 -14.25 15.34
N ASP A 602 -21.30 -12.94 15.51
CA ASP A 602 -21.85 -12.35 16.72
C ASP A 602 -22.78 -11.21 16.32
N PRO A 603 -24.10 -11.34 16.54
CA PRO A 603 -25.06 -10.34 16.10
C PRO A 603 -24.98 -9.03 16.89
N THR A 604 -24.21 -8.99 17.98
CA THR A 604 -23.97 -7.79 18.80
C THR A 604 -22.66 -7.09 18.45
N SER A 605 -21.83 -7.70 17.61
CA SER A 605 -20.54 -7.16 17.18
C SER A 605 -20.66 -6.30 15.92
N ASP A 606 -20.00 -5.15 15.88
CA ASP A 606 -19.87 -4.33 14.67
C ASP A 606 -18.89 -4.91 13.63
N GLU A 607 -18.10 -5.91 14.02
CA GLU A 607 -17.09 -6.55 13.16
C GLU A 607 -17.48 -7.97 12.72
N PHE A 608 -18.25 -8.68 13.54
CA PHE A 608 -18.63 -10.08 13.31
C PHE A 608 -20.12 -10.30 13.06
N TRP A 609 -20.93 -9.24 12.98
CA TRP A 609 -22.31 -9.38 12.53
C TRP A 609 -22.37 -9.70 11.03
N VAL A 610 -23.27 -10.62 10.65
CA VAL A 610 -23.53 -11.01 9.26
C VAL A 610 -25.02 -10.87 8.94
N GLN A 611 -25.34 -10.46 7.71
CA GLN A 611 -26.73 -10.35 7.26
C GLN A 611 -27.43 -11.72 7.31
N PRO A 612 -28.68 -11.79 7.82
CA PRO A 612 -29.41 -13.05 7.96
C PRO A 612 -29.50 -13.87 6.66
N GLU A 613 -29.75 -13.23 5.52
CA GLU A 613 -29.85 -13.88 4.21
C GLU A 613 -28.54 -14.53 3.76
N ILE A 614 -27.39 -13.98 4.16
CA ILE A 614 -26.08 -14.58 3.88
C ILE A 614 -25.85 -15.75 4.82
N LEU A 615 -26.25 -15.64 6.09
CA LEU A 615 -26.18 -16.77 7.02
C LEU A 615 -27.06 -17.94 6.56
N ASP A 616 -28.22 -17.67 5.99
CA ASP A 616 -29.09 -18.70 5.41
C ASP A 616 -28.42 -19.39 4.21
N LEU A 617 -27.76 -18.64 3.34
CA LEU A 617 -26.96 -19.21 2.24
C LEU A 617 -25.84 -20.11 2.77
N VAL A 618 -25.08 -19.65 3.77
CA VAL A 618 -24.00 -20.42 4.39
C VAL A 618 -24.54 -21.69 5.05
N ARG A 619 -25.61 -21.59 5.84
CA ARG A 619 -26.24 -22.72 6.54
C ARG A 619 -26.87 -23.74 5.59
N SER A 620 -27.34 -23.31 4.42
CA SER A 620 -27.93 -24.21 3.42
C SER A 620 -26.94 -25.25 2.88
N CYS A 621 -25.63 -24.95 2.91
CA CYS A 621 -24.58 -25.74 2.30
C CYS A 621 -24.79 -26.02 0.79
N ASP A 622 -25.69 -25.29 0.10
CA ASP A 622 -25.89 -25.38 -1.34
C ASP A 622 -24.90 -24.46 -2.08
N PHE A 623 -23.62 -24.82 -2.00
CA PHE A 623 -22.53 -24.07 -2.64
C PHE A 623 -22.37 -24.40 -4.13
N GLY A 624 -23.15 -25.34 -4.68
CA GLY A 624 -23.14 -25.71 -6.10
C GLY A 624 -21.73 -25.99 -6.65
N PRO A 625 -21.34 -25.42 -7.80
CA PRO A 625 -20.03 -25.67 -8.42
C PRO A 625 -18.85 -24.97 -7.71
N TYR A 626 -19.11 -24.20 -6.65
CA TYR A 626 -18.09 -23.46 -5.90
C TYR A 626 -17.53 -24.27 -4.72
N ALA A 627 -18.19 -25.37 -4.35
CA ALA A 627 -17.72 -26.26 -3.29
C ALA A 627 -16.43 -26.97 -3.68
N ASN A 628 -15.58 -27.25 -2.69
CA ASN A 628 -14.47 -28.18 -2.86
C ASN A 628 -14.96 -29.64 -2.91
N GLU A 629 -14.04 -30.58 -3.11
CA GLU A 629 -14.36 -32.03 -3.16
C GLU A 629 -15.03 -32.58 -1.89
N LYS A 630 -14.95 -31.86 -0.76
CA LYS A 630 -15.58 -32.22 0.52
C LYS A 630 -16.95 -31.57 0.71
N GLY A 631 -17.43 -30.80 -0.27
CA GLY A 631 -18.68 -30.05 -0.18
C GLY A 631 -18.58 -28.76 0.66
N GLU A 632 -17.37 -28.28 0.96
CA GLU A 632 -17.14 -27.06 1.75
C GLU A 632 -16.89 -25.87 0.80
N LEU A 633 -17.33 -24.67 1.19
CA LEU A 633 -16.97 -23.45 0.47
C LEU A 633 -15.67 -22.90 1.06
N GLN A 634 -14.59 -22.94 0.28
CA GLN A 634 -13.31 -22.36 0.68
C GLN A 634 -13.38 -20.83 0.53
N LEU A 635 -13.00 -20.09 1.59
CA LEU A 635 -13.18 -18.63 1.64
C LEU A 635 -11.89 -17.87 1.34
N CYS A 636 -10.84 -18.16 2.12
CA CYS A 636 -9.53 -17.55 1.98
C CYS A 636 -8.45 -18.64 1.96
N PHE A 637 -7.27 -18.31 1.45
CA PHE A 637 -6.11 -19.19 1.44
C PHE A 637 -4.80 -18.46 1.63
N LEU A 638 -3.75 -19.26 1.83
CA LEU A 638 -2.37 -18.81 2.03
C LEU A 638 -1.47 -19.28 0.90
N SER A 639 -0.62 -18.38 0.41
CA SER A 639 0.61 -18.72 -0.32
C SER A 639 1.82 -18.10 0.37
N ASN A 640 3.03 -18.57 0.06
CA ASN A 640 4.26 -17.94 0.53
C ASN A 640 4.78 -16.82 -0.40
N ASN A 641 3.90 -16.24 -1.23
CA ASN A 641 4.28 -15.11 -2.09
C ASN A 641 4.64 -13.88 -1.24
N ASP A 642 5.66 -13.15 -1.70
CA ASP A 642 6.11 -11.90 -1.10
C ASP A 642 5.22 -10.74 -1.54
N ILE A 643 4.57 -10.08 -0.58
CA ILE A 643 3.66 -8.96 -0.80
C ILE A 643 3.90 -7.86 0.23
N THR A 644 3.48 -6.64 -0.10
CA THR A 644 3.37 -5.50 0.83
C THR A 644 2.14 -4.66 0.47
N GLY A 645 1.91 -3.55 1.19
CA GLY A 645 0.88 -2.58 0.83
C GLY A 645 1.00 -2.16 -0.64
N GLY A 646 -0.11 -2.09 -1.37
CA GLY A 646 -0.11 -1.93 -2.83
C GLY A 646 -0.42 -3.23 -3.59
N ASN A 647 -0.09 -4.39 -3.02
CA ASN A 647 -0.52 -5.69 -3.56
C ASN A 647 -1.99 -6.01 -3.31
N SER A 648 -2.71 -5.22 -2.51
CA SER A 648 -4.15 -5.39 -2.36
C SER A 648 -4.87 -5.41 -3.70
N GLY A 649 -5.60 -6.48 -3.98
CA GLY A 649 -6.33 -6.75 -5.21
C GLY A 649 -5.48 -7.41 -6.29
N SER A 650 -4.22 -7.76 -5.99
CA SER A 650 -3.37 -8.47 -6.93
C SER A 650 -3.95 -9.85 -7.22
N PRO A 651 -4.03 -10.27 -8.49
CA PRO A 651 -4.40 -11.64 -8.81
C PRO A 651 -3.36 -12.62 -8.28
N VAL A 652 -3.83 -13.72 -7.71
CA VAL A 652 -3.04 -14.92 -7.46
C VAL A 652 -3.37 -15.93 -8.56
N PHE A 653 -2.33 -16.38 -9.26
CA PHE A 653 -2.42 -17.29 -10.39
C PHE A 653 -1.88 -18.69 -10.06
N ASP A 654 -2.48 -19.70 -10.66
CA ASP A 654 -1.99 -21.08 -10.64
C ASP A 654 -0.80 -21.31 -11.58
N LYS A 655 -0.32 -22.56 -11.65
CA LYS A 655 0.77 -22.99 -12.53
C LYS A 655 0.57 -22.78 -14.04
N ASN A 656 -0.65 -22.49 -14.47
CA ASN A 656 -1.04 -22.24 -15.86
C ASN A 656 -1.38 -20.76 -16.11
N ALA A 657 -1.06 -19.87 -15.16
CA ALA A 657 -1.44 -18.46 -15.17
C ALA A 657 -2.96 -18.20 -15.19
N ARG A 658 -3.75 -19.04 -14.49
CA ARG A 658 -5.20 -18.86 -14.31
C ARG A 658 -5.49 -18.30 -12.92
N LEU A 659 -6.41 -17.35 -12.84
CA LEU A 659 -6.79 -16.69 -11.59
C LEU A 659 -7.41 -17.71 -10.62
N ILE A 660 -6.83 -17.84 -9.43
CA ILE A 660 -7.34 -18.67 -8.32
C ILE A 660 -7.75 -17.84 -7.10
N GLY A 661 -7.38 -16.55 -7.05
CA GLY A 661 -7.81 -15.65 -5.98
C GLY A 661 -7.26 -14.24 -6.09
N LEU A 662 -7.56 -13.41 -5.10
CA LEU A 662 -7.06 -12.03 -5.01
C LEU A 662 -6.32 -11.86 -3.68
N ALA A 663 -5.04 -11.47 -3.72
CA ALA A 663 -4.28 -11.10 -2.54
C ALA A 663 -4.92 -9.87 -1.87
N PHE A 664 -5.05 -9.89 -0.55
CA PHE A 664 -5.62 -8.75 0.19
C PHE A 664 -4.94 -8.43 1.50
N ASP A 665 -4.14 -9.34 2.05
CA ASP A 665 -3.49 -9.11 3.34
C ASP A 665 -2.25 -9.99 3.52
N GLY A 666 -1.40 -9.66 4.50
CA GLY A 666 -0.35 -10.53 5.03
C GLY A 666 -0.72 -11.06 6.41
N ASN A 667 0.07 -12.00 6.96
CA ASN A 667 -0.15 -12.53 8.31
C ASN A 667 0.70 -11.82 9.39
N TRP A 668 0.16 -11.79 10.60
CA TRP A 668 0.64 -11.00 11.73
C TRP A 668 2.07 -11.32 12.17
N GLU A 669 2.44 -12.60 12.17
CA GLU A 669 3.78 -13.07 12.57
C GLU A 669 4.89 -12.56 11.63
N ALA A 670 4.51 -12.04 10.47
CA ALA A 670 5.37 -11.71 9.35
C ALA A 670 5.34 -10.23 8.97
N MET A 671 4.85 -9.36 9.86
CA MET A 671 4.80 -7.90 9.66
C MET A 671 6.19 -7.22 9.60
N SER A 672 7.29 -7.95 9.84
CA SER A 672 8.64 -7.49 9.50
C SER A 672 8.91 -7.50 7.99
N GLY A 673 7.97 -8.04 7.21
CA GLY A 673 8.08 -8.37 5.81
C GLY A 673 8.36 -7.22 4.85
N ASP A 674 8.48 -5.97 5.28
CA ASP A 674 9.02 -4.90 4.43
C ASP A 674 10.55 -4.77 4.56
N ILE A 675 11.12 -5.27 5.65
CA ILE A 675 12.55 -5.15 6.00
C ILE A 675 13.24 -6.51 5.99
N ALA A 676 12.57 -7.54 6.52
CA ALA A 676 13.12 -8.89 6.65
C ALA A 676 12.05 -9.93 6.30
N PHE A 677 12.29 -10.67 5.21
CA PHE A 677 11.45 -11.77 4.79
C PHE A 677 11.83 -13.04 5.56
N GLU A 678 10.83 -13.77 6.06
CA GLU A 678 10.95 -15.04 6.76
C GLU A 678 10.12 -16.13 6.06
N PRO A 679 10.77 -17.03 5.29
CA PRO A 679 10.08 -18.06 4.51
C PRO A 679 9.15 -18.96 5.33
N ASP A 680 9.50 -19.22 6.59
CA ASP A 680 8.74 -20.11 7.47
C ASP A 680 7.46 -19.45 8.02
N LEU A 681 7.37 -18.11 8.02
CA LEU A 681 6.28 -17.36 8.64
C LEU A 681 5.45 -16.54 7.65
N GLN A 682 6.05 -15.95 6.62
CA GLN A 682 5.35 -15.05 5.71
C GLN A 682 4.37 -15.78 4.82
N ARG A 683 3.13 -15.30 4.84
CA ARG A 683 2.07 -15.74 3.99
C ARG A 683 1.30 -14.55 3.44
N CYS A 684 1.08 -14.59 2.13
CA CYS A 684 0.08 -13.80 1.44
C CYS A 684 -1.29 -14.44 1.70
N ILE A 685 -2.24 -13.66 2.19
CA ILE A 685 -3.64 -14.04 2.38
C ILE A 685 -4.42 -13.62 1.13
N GLY A 686 -5.02 -14.61 0.45
CA GLY A 686 -5.86 -14.41 -0.72
C GLY A 686 -7.31 -14.78 -0.46
N VAL A 687 -8.26 -14.07 -1.07
CA VAL A 687 -9.66 -14.51 -1.14
C VAL A 687 -9.78 -15.51 -2.29
N ASP A 688 -10.45 -16.64 -2.04
CA ASP A 688 -10.66 -17.69 -3.03
C ASP A 688 -11.58 -17.18 -4.14
N ILE A 689 -11.18 -17.37 -5.40
CA ILE A 689 -11.98 -16.90 -6.53
C ILE A 689 -13.36 -17.59 -6.57
N ARG A 690 -13.49 -18.82 -6.08
CA ARG A 690 -14.78 -19.51 -5.97
C ARG A 690 -15.69 -18.85 -4.94
N TYR A 691 -15.14 -18.28 -3.87
CA TYR A 691 -15.94 -17.50 -2.91
C TYR A 691 -16.43 -16.19 -3.52
N VAL A 692 -15.56 -15.50 -4.26
CA VAL A 692 -15.94 -14.30 -5.04
C VAL A 692 -17.10 -14.62 -6.00
N LEU A 693 -16.96 -15.68 -6.80
CA LEU A 693 -17.99 -16.08 -7.76
C LEU A 693 -19.27 -16.58 -7.09
N PHE A 694 -19.16 -17.30 -5.96
CA PHE A 694 -20.31 -17.71 -5.14
C PHE A 694 -21.11 -16.49 -4.67
N MET A 695 -20.43 -15.44 -4.18
CA MET A 695 -21.11 -14.23 -3.72
C MET A 695 -21.79 -13.48 -4.88
N ILE A 696 -21.17 -13.43 -6.06
CA ILE A 696 -21.77 -12.81 -7.26
C ILE A 696 -23.00 -13.60 -7.73
N ASP A 697 -22.90 -14.93 -7.78
CA ASP A 697 -23.97 -15.81 -8.27
C ASP A 697 -25.11 -15.97 -7.25
N LYS A 698 -24.80 -16.44 -6.04
CA LYS A 698 -25.82 -16.91 -5.07
C LYS A 698 -26.42 -15.78 -4.24
N TRP A 699 -25.59 -14.88 -3.70
CA TRP A 699 -26.08 -13.72 -2.95
C TRP A 699 -26.52 -12.61 -3.92
N GLY A 700 -25.65 -12.26 -4.86
CA GLY A 700 -25.88 -11.20 -5.84
C GLY A 700 -26.94 -11.51 -6.89
N LYS A 701 -27.21 -12.80 -7.15
CA LYS A 701 -28.14 -13.26 -8.19
C LYS A 701 -27.84 -12.60 -9.55
N CYS A 702 -26.55 -12.46 -9.87
CA CYS A 702 -26.07 -11.69 -11.01
C CYS A 702 -25.36 -12.59 -12.06
N PRO A 703 -26.09 -13.50 -12.73
CA PRO A 703 -25.49 -14.48 -13.65
C PRO A 703 -24.76 -13.82 -14.83
N ARG A 704 -25.18 -12.61 -15.24
CA ARG A 704 -24.52 -11.85 -16.33
C ARG A 704 -23.01 -11.68 -16.11
N LEU A 705 -22.59 -11.47 -14.86
CA LEU A 705 -21.18 -11.25 -14.54
C LEU A 705 -20.39 -12.56 -14.60
N ILE A 706 -21.03 -13.69 -14.28
CA ILE A 706 -20.42 -15.03 -14.42
C ILE A 706 -20.27 -15.40 -15.89
N GLU A 707 -21.27 -15.07 -16.73
CA GLU A 707 -21.28 -15.32 -18.17
C GLU A 707 -20.21 -14.53 -18.94
N GLU A 708 -19.77 -13.39 -18.41
CA GLU A 708 -18.70 -12.58 -19.00
C GLU A 708 -17.29 -13.20 -18.82
N LEU A 709 -17.12 -14.16 -17.91
CA LEU A 709 -15.81 -14.71 -17.52
C LEU A 709 -15.38 -15.89 -18.39
N ARG A 710 -14.06 -16.02 -18.57
CA ARG A 710 -13.45 -17.21 -19.18
C ARG A 710 -13.15 -18.27 -18.10
N LEU A 711 -14.18 -19.02 -17.71
CA LEU A 711 -14.06 -20.06 -16.69
C LEU A 711 -13.39 -21.34 -17.23
N VAL A 712 -12.42 -21.87 -16.48
CA VAL A 712 -11.79 -23.18 -16.71
C VAL A 712 -12.23 -24.14 -15.61
N ARG A 713 -12.79 -25.29 -15.98
CA ARG A 713 -13.35 -26.29 -15.06
C ARG A 713 -12.52 -27.56 -15.00
#